data_AF-A0A8X7YPK3-F1
#
_entry.id   AF-A0A8X7YPK3-F1
#
_cell.length_a   1.000
_cell.length_b   1.000
_cell.length_c   1.000
_cell.angle_alpha   90.00
_cell.angle_beta   90.00
_cell.angle_gamma   90.00
#
_symmetry.space_group_name_H-M   'P 1'
#
loop_
_entity.id
_entity.type
_entity.pdbx_description
1 polymer ?
#
loop_
_entity_poly.entity_id
_entity_poly.type
_entity_poly.pdbx_seq_one_letter_code
_entity_poly.pdbx_strand_id
1 'polypeptide(L)'
;MAKLRQHYSTHDAALSPTGVRSREWEGPSRWTEYLGPDLSSPKASRLSRNKVGSDGQVQSSGGGSHKGLNLQWVVQLTEVAEGLMAKMYRLNQILDFPDPVGHLFSESFWKAGVFPNYPRICLLLSKKFPEHFSKLQLERVDKVALDALNDGAEVHLQSLEPWVQQAIEKAAIHKNVGDRQMLALNCTLGGPDFSASIIPLLIIGLINMDFGIGADDNMMERRKVIEAKWGLEVLPSTCCEMGQLLLDLMAFREQALRLILDLSSTVITLLPHQNSLILHAFMDLFCSFVRVNLLSEKIPRKMMLQMYNLLHAMSRNDRDCDFYHRYGIHLSSAVGVEMRLVQFIDSYDPPLKGLQEDLNFVSPRIGEVLEAVGPIIFLSTDTRKLRNEGFLSPYHPRYPDILTNSAHPMRAQDLANVTSYREWVLLGYLVCPNELLRVTSIDIALVVLKENLILAVFRDEYVLLHEDYQLYVLPQILESKKMAKSGRTKQKEADLEYSVAKQVEKMISEVHEQALLSCDAIHHERRILLKQEIGRMVLFFTDQPSLLAPNIQMVFSALALAQSEVIWYFQHVGIASSKSKASRAVPVDIDPNDPTIGFLLDGMDHLCCLVRKYIAAIRGYALSYLSSCAGRIRFLLGTPGMVALDLDASLKGLFQQIVKHLENIPKLQGENISAITCDLSEFRKDWLSILMIVTSARSSINIRHLEKATVSTGKEGLLSEGNAAYNWSRCVDELESQLSKHGSLKKLYFYHQHLTAVFRNTMFGPEGRPQHCCAWLGVASSFPECASPIVPEEVTKIGRDAVLYVESLIESIMGGLEGLINILDSEGGFGALETQLLPEQAAFYLNNTSRVSIPTSKSPRGAVGFPLPGHESYPENNSAIKMLEAAMQRLTNLCSVLNDMEPICVLNHVFVLREILFRVLDSILFRDVDAIVIATRLCCGAVDVTQWPWL
;
A
#
# COMPACT_ATOMS: atom_id res chain seq x y z
N MET A 1 54.45 -47.48 39.57
CA MET A 1 53.43 -47.72 40.62
C MET A 1 52.23 -46.83 40.33
N ALA A 2 51.01 -47.40 40.43
CA ALA A 2 49.66 -46.81 40.43
C ALA A 2 49.21 -46.01 39.17
N LYS A 3 48.45 -46.64 38.23
CA LYS A 3 46.96 -46.81 38.13
C LYS A 3 46.25 -45.52 37.67
N LEU A 4 45.70 -45.32 36.46
CA LEU A 4 44.98 -46.10 35.42
C LEU A 4 43.44 -46.04 35.53
N ARG A 5 42.79 -45.42 34.52
CA ARG A 5 41.41 -45.63 33.98
C ARG A 5 41.30 -44.83 32.67
N GLN A 6 41.65 -45.42 31.52
CA GLN A 6 40.82 -46.15 30.55
C GLN A 6 40.03 -45.25 29.56
N HIS A 7 40.57 -45.19 28.34
CA HIS A 7 39.95 -44.74 27.09
C HIS A 7 38.74 -45.60 26.70
N TYR A 8 37.74 -44.96 26.10
CA TYR A 8 36.93 -45.57 25.04
C TYR A 8 36.71 -44.57 23.90
N SER A 9 36.90 -45.09 22.69
CA SER A 9 36.80 -44.50 21.37
C SER A 9 35.35 -44.24 20.95
N THR A 10 35.06 -43.06 20.40
CA THR A 10 33.83 -42.79 19.66
C THR A 10 33.94 -43.38 18.26
N HIS A 11 33.11 -44.40 18.02
CA HIS A 11 32.88 -45.03 16.72
C HIS A 11 32.21 -44.07 15.75
N ASP A 12 32.73 -44.05 14.52
CA ASP A 12 31.99 -43.68 13.32
C ASP A 12 30.70 -44.50 13.19
N ALA A 13 29.58 -43.80 13.01
CA ALA A 13 28.35 -44.38 12.48
C ALA A 13 27.81 -43.42 11.41
N ALA A 14 28.15 -43.75 10.17
CA ALA A 14 27.50 -43.22 8.98
C ALA A 14 25.98 -43.50 9.07
N LEU A 15 25.18 -42.45 9.08
CA LEU A 15 23.74 -42.52 8.87
C LEU A 15 23.44 -42.01 7.46
N SER A 16 23.12 -42.96 6.59
CA SER A 16 22.57 -42.80 5.26
C SER A 16 21.27 -41.99 5.28
N PRO A 17 20.99 -41.18 4.24
CA PRO A 17 19.78 -40.37 4.19
C PRO A 17 18.59 -41.26 3.80
N THR A 18 17.85 -41.76 4.78
CA THR A 18 16.53 -42.34 4.52
C THR A 18 15.60 -41.22 4.08
N GLY A 19 15.09 -41.36 2.85
CA GLY A 19 14.30 -40.37 2.14
C GLY A 19 13.18 -39.78 2.98
N VAL A 20 13.17 -38.45 3.03
CA VAL A 20 12.04 -37.64 3.46
C VAL A 20 10.86 -37.96 2.54
N ARG A 21 9.93 -38.79 3.02
CA ARG A 21 8.59 -38.87 2.44
C ARG A 21 7.97 -37.48 2.57
N SER A 22 7.59 -36.89 1.44
CA SER A 22 6.82 -35.65 1.39
C SER A 22 5.54 -35.84 2.20
N ARG A 23 5.44 -35.15 3.33
CA ARG A 23 4.15 -34.93 3.96
C ARG A 23 3.37 -34.07 2.98
N GLU A 24 2.24 -34.58 2.51
CA GLU A 24 1.34 -33.88 1.59
C GLU A 24 1.05 -32.49 2.13
N TRP A 25 1.10 -31.49 1.26
CA TRP A 25 0.63 -30.14 1.54
C TRP A 25 -0.76 -30.26 2.17
N GLU A 26 -0.96 -29.80 3.41
CA GLU A 26 -2.32 -29.56 3.89
C GLU A 26 -2.98 -28.64 2.87
N GLY A 27 -4.05 -29.11 2.25
CA GLY A 27 -4.59 -28.50 1.03
C GLY A 27 -5.09 -27.07 1.22
N PRO A 28 -5.55 -26.43 0.12
CA PRO A 28 -6.12 -25.07 0.11
C PRO A 28 -7.30 -24.83 1.07
N SER A 29 -7.82 -25.87 1.72
CA SER A 29 -8.97 -25.83 2.62
C SER A 29 -8.76 -25.01 3.90
N ARG A 30 -7.50 -24.76 4.31
CA ARG A 30 -7.22 -23.90 5.47
C ARG A 30 -7.30 -22.42 5.13
N TRP A 31 -6.78 -22.03 3.97
CA TRP A 31 -6.68 -20.63 3.55
C TRP A 31 -7.90 -20.13 2.78
N THR A 32 -8.95 -20.94 2.64
CA THR A 32 -10.15 -20.60 1.87
C THR A 32 -10.83 -19.30 2.32
N GLU A 33 -10.67 -18.92 3.59
CA GLU A 33 -11.17 -17.64 4.12
C GLU A 33 -10.36 -16.43 3.66
N TYR A 34 -9.06 -16.63 3.39
CA TYR A 34 -8.14 -15.57 2.97
C TYR A 34 -8.01 -15.45 1.45
N LEU A 35 -8.35 -16.53 0.73
CA LEU A 35 -8.27 -16.60 -0.73
C LEU A 35 -9.64 -16.29 -1.33
N GLY A 36 -9.69 -15.37 -2.29
CA GLY A 36 -10.92 -15.05 -3.02
C GLY A 36 -11.53 -16.27 -3.74
N PRO A 37 -12.82 -16.20 -4.15
CA PRO A 37 -13.53 -17.31 -4.79
C PRO A 37 -12.81 -17.88 -6.02
N ASP A 38 -12.07 -17.04 -6.76
CA ASP A 38 -11.33 -17.44 -7.96
C ASP A 38 -10.04 -18.23 -7.68
N LEU A 39 -9.46 -18.11 -6.47
CA LEU A 39 -8.19 -18.75 -6.08
C LEU A 39 -8.36 -19.97 -5.17
N SER A 40 -9.58 -20.19 -4.67
CA SER A 40 -9.94 -21.27 -3.73
C SER A 40 -10.01 -22.69 -4.32
N SER A 41 -9.92 -22.84 -5.65
CA SER A 41 -10.20 -24.11 -6.35
C SER A 41 -8.99 -24.65 -7.15
N PRO A 42 -8.42 -25.82 -6.79
CA PRO A 42 -7.59 -26.61 -7.70
C PRO A 42 -8.51 -27.47 -8.58
N LYS A 43 -9.30 -26.84 -9.45
CA LYS A 43 -9.99 -27.57 -10.53
C LYS A 43 -9.33 -27.18 -11.83
N ALA A 44 -8.49 -28.08 -12.32
CA ALA A 44 -8.25 -28.21 -13.75
C ALA A 44 -9.60 -28.06 -14.47
N SER A 45 -9.71 -27.03 -15.29
CA SER A 45 -10.87 -26.69 -16.10
C SER A 45 -11.16 -27.85 -17.07
N ARG A 46 -12.07 -28.75 -16.66
CA ARG A 46 -12.65 -29.75 -17.56
C ARG A 46 -13.69 -29.09 -18.45
N LEU A 47 -13.25 -28.49 -19.56
CA LEU A 47 -14.07 -28.16 -20.73
C LEU A 47 -13.19 -28.41 -21.96
N SER A 48 -13.18 -29.60 -22.55
CA SER A 48 -13.96 -29.90 -23.74
C SER A 48 -13.92 -31.41 -24.00
N ARG A 49 -15.08 -32.07 -23.96
CA ARG A 49 -15.25 -33.43 -24.48
C ARG A 49 -16.17 -33.34 -25.70
N ASN A 50 -15.60 -33.07 -26.88
CA ASN A 50 -16.26 -33.36 -28.13
C ASN A 50 -15.68 -34.63 -28.77
N LYS A 51 -16.59 -35.56 -29.03
CA LYS A 51 -16.40 -36.85 -29.70
C LYS A 51 -15.83 -36.67 -31.11
N VAL A 52 -14.73 -37.35 -31.43
CA VAL A 52 -14.55 -38.13 -32.67
C VAL A 52 -13.66 -39.32 -32.30
N GLY A 53 -14.10 -40.54 -32.61
CA GLY A 53 -13.37 -41.77 -32.33
C GLY A 53 -12.40 -42.16 -33.44
N SER A 54 -11.30 -42.82 -33.06
CA SER A 54 -10.71 -43.97 -33.75
C SER A 54 -9.50 -44.47 -32.94
N ASP A 55 -9.38 -45.79 -32.86
CA ASP A 55 -8.46 -46.57 -32.03
C ASP A 55 -6.97 -46.31 -32.22
N GLY A 56 -6.21 -46.55 -31.15
CA GLY A 56 -4.74 -46.61 -31.16
C GLY A 56 -4.14 -46.70 -29.76
N GLN A 57 -4.12 -47.90 -29.18
CA GLN A 57 -3.36 -48.23 -27.96
C GLN A 57 -1.86 -47.94 -28.15
N VAL A 58 -1.29 -47.04 -27.34
CA VAL A 58 0.14 -47.09 -26.99
C VAL A 58 0.26 -46.76 -25.50
N GLN A 59 0.76 -47.75 -24.75
CA GLN A 59 1.20 -47.62 -23.36
C GLN A 59 2.45 -46.73 -23.31
N SER A 60 2.44 -45.66 -22.51
CA SER A 60 3.66 -44.98 -22.07
C SER A 60 3.70 -44.93 -20.55
N SER A 61 4.51 -45.82 -20.01
CA SER A 61 5.00 -45.87 -18.63
C SER A 61 5.84 -44.63 -18.26
N GLY A 62 5.57 -44.08 -17.06
CA GLY A 62 6.54 -43.35 -16.24
C GLY A 62 6.92 -41.92 -16.67
N GLY A 63 6.04 -40.94 -16.45
CA GLY A 63 6.38 -39.52 -16.52
C GLY A 63 6.79 -38.97 -15.15
N GLY A 64 8.08 -38.72 -14.94
CA GLY A 64 8.58 -37.99 -13.78
C GLY A 64 8.03 -36.56 -13.77
N SER A 65 7.35 -36.19 -12.70
CA SER A 65 6.97 -34.80 -12.42
C SER A 65 8.25 -33.97 -12.26
N HIS A 66 8.61 -33.19 -13.27
CA HIS A 66 9.64 -32.16 -13.12
C HIS A 66 9.22 -31.24 -11.96
N LYS A 67 10.08 -31.14 -10.93
CA LYS A 67 9.90 -30.28 -9.76
C LYS A 67 10.15 -28.82 -10.17
N GLY A 68 9.19 -28.19 -10.84
CA GLY A 68 9.21 -26.76 -11.08
C GLY A 68 9.09 -25.96 -9.79
N LEU A 69 9.59 -24.72 -9.78
CA LEU A 69 9.36 -23.75 -8.71
C LEU A 69 7.82 -23.57 -8.54
N ASN A 70 7.31 -23.44 -7.31
CA ASN A 70 5.87 -23.39 -7.06
C ASN A 70 5.35 -21.96 -6.83
N LEU A 71 5.33 -21.16 -7.90
CA LEU A 71 4.93 -19.73 -7.84
C LEU A 71 3.46 -19.53 -7.49
N GLN A 72 2.59 -20.53 -7.72
CA GLN A 72 1.20 -20.45 -7.32
C GLN A 72 1.07 -20.30 -5.79
N TRP A 73 1.85 -21.08 -5.03
CA TRP A 73 1.87 -20.94 -3.57
C TRP A 73 2.49 -19.62 -3.11
N VAL A 74 3.41 -19.04 -3.89
CA VAL A 74 3.97 -17.72 -3.61
C VAL A 74 2.87 -16.66 -3.66
N VAL A 75 2.10 -16.63 -4.75
CA VAL A 75 0.98 -15.68 -4.90
C VAL A 75 -0.06 -15.89 -3.81
N GLN A 76 -0.49 -17.14 -3.58
CA GLN A 76 -1.49 -17.46 -2.56
C GLN A 76 -1.04 -17.05 -1.15
N LEU A 77 0.21 -17.34 -0.76
CA LEU A 77 0.70 -16.97 0.57
C LEU A 77 0.92 -15.47 0.71
N THR A 78 1.27 -14.75 -0.36
CA THR A 78 1.31 -13.28 -0.34
C THR A 78 -0.08 -12.69 -0.10
N GLU A 79 -1.14 -13.21 -0.73
CA GLU A 79 -2.52 -12.79 -0.46
C GLU A 79 -2.97 -13.12 0.96
N VAL A 80 -2.63 -14.33 1.46
CA VAL A 80 -2.87 -14.71 2.86
C VAL A 80 -2.19 -13.72 3.81
N ALA A 81 -0.97 -13.29 3.50
CA ALA A 81 -0.23 -12.34 4.32
C ALA A 81 -0.93 -10.96 4.37
N GLU A 82 -1.37 -10.42 3.23
CA GLU A 82 -2.17 -9.19 3.19
C GLU A 82 -3.44 -9.33 4.04
N GLY A 83 -4.06 -10.50 3.96
CA GLY A 83 -5.25 -10.80 4.72
C GLY A 83 -5.06 -10.87 6.23
N LEU A 84 -3.99 -11.54 6.66
CA LEU A 84 -3.59 -11.57 8.07
C LEU A 84 -3.28 -10.17 8.57
N MET A 85 -2.56 -9.36 7.79
CA MET A 85 -2.29 -7.97 8.16
C MET A 85 -3.56 -7.13 8.25
N ALA A 86 -4.54 -7.33 7.37
CA ALA A 86 -5.84 -6.65 7.46
C ALA A 86 -6.60 -7.00 8.74
N LYS A 87 -6.65 -8.29 9.12
CA LYS A 87 -7.27 -8.72 10.38
C LYS A 87 -6.52 -8.16 11.60
N MET A 88 -5.19 -8.21 11.60
CA MET A 88 -4.35 -7.65 12.66
C MET A 88 -4.56 -6.14 12.82
N TYR A 89 -4.61 -5.42 11.71
CA TYR A 89 -4.85 -3.98 11.69
C TYR A 89 -6.24 -3.63 12.21
N ARG A 90 -7.28 -4.36 11.78
CA ARG A 90 -8.65 -4.21 12.31
C ARG A 90 -8.69 -4.43 13.82
N LEU A 91 -8.01 -5.48 14.30
CA LEU A 91 -7.91 -5.76 15.73
C LEU A 91 -7.25 -4.60 16.49
N ASN A 92 -6.15 -4.03 15.97
CA ASN A 92 -5.54 -2.85 16.57
C ASN A 92 -6.48 -1.65 16.62
N GLN A 93 -7.28 -1.41 15.57
CA GLN A 93 -8.27 -0.34 15.57
C GLN A 93 -9.34 -0.52 16.67
N ILE A 94 -9.81 -1.75 16.87
CA ILE A 94 -10.79 -2.08 17.93
C ILE A 94 -10.17 -1.91 19.32
N LEU A 95 -8.91 -2.29 19.46
CA LEU A 95 -8.15 -2.19 20.71
C LEU A 95 -7.58 -0.79 20.96
N ASP A 96 -7.87 0.20 20.12
CA ASP A 96 -7.35 1.57 20.24
C ASP A 96 -5.81 1.63 20.27
N PHE A 97 -5.18 0.90 19.34
CA PHE A 97 -3.72 0.87 19.09
C PHE A 97 -2.89 0.67 20.37
N PRO A 98 -2.98 -0.50 21.02
CA PRO A 98 -2.25 -0.76 22.25
C PRO A 98 -0.72 -0.74 22.05
N ASP A 99 0.02 -0.55 23.14
CA ASP A 99 1.48 -0.78 23.19
C ASP A 99 1.78 -2.00 24.07
N PRO A 100 1.78 -3.22 23.51
CA PRO A 100 2.05 -4.45 24.26
C PRO A 100 3.46 -4.52 24.83
N VAL A 101 4.44 -3.88 24.18
CA VAL A 101 5.85 -3.93 24.58
C VAL A 101 6.07 -3.04 25.80
N GLY A 102 5.60 -1.80 25.74
CA GLY A 102 5.61 -0.87 26.87
C GLY A 102 4.59 -1.20 27.96
N HIS A 103 3.65 -2.11 27.69
CA HIS A 103 2.51 -2.43 28.54
C HIS A 103 1.64 -1.21 28.85
N LEU A 104 1.44 -0.34 27.84
CA LEU A 104 0.61 0.85 27.92
C LEU A 104 -0.71 0.59 27.17
N PHE A 105 -1.82 0.71 27.89
CA PHE A 105 -3.17 0.43 27.39
C PHE A 105 -4.09 1.61 27.73
N SER A 106 -4.83 2.12 26.73
CA SER A 106 -5.74 3.26 26.91
C SER A 106 -6.98 2.89 27.72
N GLU A 107 -7.77 3.88 28.17
CA GLU A 107 -9.07 3.60 28.78
C GLU A 107 -10.04 2.97 27.76
N SER A 108 -9.95 3.39 26.49
CA SER A 108 -10.74 2.83 25.38
C SER A 108 -10.45 1.35 25.16
N PHE A 109 -9.19 0.92 25.29
CA PHE A 109 -8.79 -0.49 25.21
C PHE A 109 -9.60 -1.37 26.19
N TRP A 110 -9.74 -0.93 27.44
CA TRP A 110 -10.50 -1.68 28.44
C TRP A 110 -12.01 -1.56 28.24
N LYS A 111 -12.49 -0.41 27.76
CA LYS A 111 -13.90 -0.18 27.40
C LYS A 111 -14.34 -0.96 26.16
N ALA A 112 -13.42 -1.35 25.29
CA ALA A 112 -13.70 -2.15 24.10
C ALA A 112 -14.30 -3.52 24.44
N GLY A 113 -14.19 -3.97 25.70
CA GLY A 113 -14.86 -5.19 26.20
C GLY A 113 -14.26 -6.50 25.70
N VAL A 114 -13.18 -6.45 24.89
CA VAL A 114 -12.46 -7.61 24.37
C VAL A 114 -11.71 -8.36 25.48
N PHE A 115 -11.04 -7.62 26.36
CA PHE A 115 -10.35 -8.18 27.51
C PHE A 115 -11.13 -7.87 28.79
N PRO A 116 -11.10 -8.76 29.79
CA PRO A 116 -11.62 -8.46 31.11
C PRO A 116 -10.98 -7.17 31.64
N ASN A 117 -11.79 -6.25 32.15
CA ASN A 117 -11.32 -4.98 32.71
C ASN A 117 -10.72 -5.16 34.11
N TYR A 118 -9.69 -6.01 34.19
CA TYR A 118 -8.90 -6.27 35.39
C TYR A 118 -7.41 -6.06 35.06
N PRO A 119 -6.97 -4.79 34.89
CA PRO A 119 -5.66 -4.49 34.33
C PRO A 119 -4.49 -5.12 35.10
N ARG A 120 -4.57 -5.20 36.44
CA ARG A 120 -3.51 -5.78 37.27
C ARG A 120 -3.23 -7.25 36.96
N ILE A 121 -4.29 -8.05 36.78
CA ILE A 121 -4.18 -9.46 36.43
C ILE A 121 -3.66 -9.58 34.99
N CYS A 122 -4.28 -8.87 34.04
CA CYS A 122 -3.92 -8.89 32.62
C CYS A 122 -2.45 -8.53 32.38
N LEU A 123 -1.97 -7.47 33.04
CA LEU A 123 -0.59 -7.01 32.95
C LEU A 123 0.40 -8.00 33.56
N LEU A 124 0.04 -8.66 34.67
CA LEU A 124 0.90 -9.68 35.26
C LEU A 124 1.04 -10.89 34.34
N LEU A 125 -0.07 -11.36 33.76
CA LEU A 125 -0.09 -12.46 32.79
C LEU A 125 0.81 -12.17 31.59
N SER A 126 0.74 -10.95 31.04
CA SER A 126 1.61 -10.54 29.93
C SER A 126 3.09 -10.47 30.31
N LYS A 127 3.41 -9.84 31.46
CA LYS A 127 4.80 -9.63 31.91
C LYS A 127 5.52 -10.91 32.32
N LYS A 128 4.78 -11.91 32.79
CA LYS A 128 5.33 -13.18 33.28
C LYS A 128 5.28 -14.31 32.27
N PHE A 129 4.75 -14.06 31.08
CA PHE A 129 4.83 -15.00 29.96
C PHE A 129 6.29 -15.47 29.73
N PRO A 130 6.56 -16.78 29.51
CA PRO A 130 5.62 -17.89 29.30
C PRO A 130 5.24 -18.66 30.59
N GLU A 131 5.50 -18.12 31.79
CA GLU A 131 5.14 -18.78 33.05
C GLU A 131 3.62 -19.07 33.09
N HIS A 132 3.27 -20.31 33.43
CA HIS A 132 1.87 -20.73 33.53
C HIS A 132 1.14 -19.99 34.66
N PHE A 133 -0.11 -19.58 34.43
CA PHE A 133 -0.90 -18.78 35.38
C PHE A 133 -1.02 -19.42 36.77
N SER A 134 -1.02 -20.76 36.89
CA SER A 134 -1.06 -21.47 38.19
C SER A 134 0.16 -21.21 39.08
N LYS A 135 1.29 -20.78 38.51
CA LYS A 135 2.49 -20.37 39.27
C LYS A 135 2.47 -18.90 39.65
N LEU A 136 1.61 -18.12 39.00
CA LEU A 136 1.41 -16.71 39.27
C LEU A 136 0.43 -16.64 40.45
N GLN A 137 0.86 -16.09 41.58
CA GLN A 137 0.03 -15.99 42.78
C GLN A 137 -1.06 -14.92 42.59
N LEU A 138 -1.99 -15.13 41.64
CA LEU A 138 -2.97 -14.14 41.18
C LEU A 138 -3.87 -13.64 42.32
N GLU A 139 -4.22 -14.51 43.27
CA GLU A 139 -4.98 -14.15 44.47
C GLU A 139 -4.29 -13.07 45.32
N ARG A 140 -2.95 -13.04 45.34
CA ARG A 140 -2.19 -12.02 46.08
C ARG A 140 -2.13 -10.68 45.35
N VAL A 141 -2.41 -10.68 44.05
CA VAL A 141 -2.36 -9.48 43.22
C VAL A 141 -3.67 -8.72 43.30
N ASP A 142 -4.78 -9.42 43.07
CA ASP A 142 -6.12 -8.84 43.14
C ASP A 142 -7.17 -9.95 43.31
N LYS A 143 -7.45 -10.31 44.56
CA LYS A 143 -8.41 -11.37 44.88
C LYS A 143 -9.83 -11.03 44.39
N VAL A 144 -10.25 -9.78 44.57
CA VAL A 144 -11.61 -9.34 44.18
C VAL A 144 -11.79 -9.43 42.68
N ALA A 145 -10.80 -8.98 41.91
CA ALA A 145 -10.82 -9.12 40.46
C ALA A 145 -10.79 -10.58 40.00
N LEU A 146 -10.01 -11.44 40.68
CA LEU A 146 -9.91 -12.86 40.33
C LEU A 146 -11.22 -13.63 40.64
N ASP A 147 -11.85 -13.36 41.77
CA ASP A 147 -13.14 -13.94 42.14
C ASP A 147 -14.22 -13.51 41.11
N ALA A 148 -14.25 -12.22 40.73
CA ALA A 148 -15.16 -11.73 39.70
C ALA A 148 -14.88 -12.29 38.30
N LEU A 149 -13.60 -12.49 37.94
CA LEU A 149 -13.20 -13.15 36.69
C LEU A 149 -13.69 -14.61 36.65
N ASN A 150 -13.61 -15.31 37.79
CA ASN A 150 -14.07 -16.69 37.92
C ASN A 150 -15.60 -16.79 37.82
N ASP A 151 -16.33 -15.87 38.46
CA ASP A 151 -17.79 -15.77 38.38
C ASP A 151 -18.28 -15.45 36.95
N GLY A 152 -17.51 -14.66 36.19
CA GLY A 152 -17.79 -14.27 34.81
C GLY A 152 -17.04 -15.07 33.74
N ALA A 153 -16.38 -16.18 34.11
CA ALA A 153 -15.40 -16.83 33.24
C ALA A 153 -16.00 -17.29 31.90
N GLU A 154 -17.21 -17.83 31.91
CA GLU A 154 -17.89 -18.33 30.70
C GLU A 154 -18.29 -17.20 29.75
N VAL A 155 -18.68 -16.04 30.26
CA VAL A 155 -19.01 -14.84 29.46
C VAL A 155 -17.76 -14.26 28.82
N HIS A 156 -16.67 -14.15 29.59
CA HIS A 156 -15.38 -13.69 29.08
C HIS A 156 -14.76 -14.69 28.12
N LEU A 157 -14.96 -15.99 28.35
CA LEU A 157 -14.53 -17.04 27.44
C LEU A 157 -15.33 -16.98 26.14
N GLN A 158 -16.65 -16.80 26.15
CA GLN A 158 -17.45 -16.57 24.93
C GLN A 158 -16.98 -15.31 24.15
N SER A 159 -16.45 -14.30 24.82
CA SER A 159 -15.80 -13.14 24.19
C SER A 159 -14.36 -13.38 23.71
N LEU A 160 -13.80 -14.58 23.90
CA LEU A 160 -12.49 -14.97 23.37
C LEU A 160 -12.56 -16.27 22.53
N GLU A 161 -13.68 -16.98 22.60
CA GLU A 161 -13.90 -18.32 22.08
C GLU A 161 -14.86 -18.27 20.90
N PRO A 162 -14.31 -18.55 19.73
CA PRO A 162 -14.88 -19.57 18.88
C PRO A 162 -13.73 -20.40 18.33
N TRP A 163 -12.96 -20.94 19.26
CA TRP A 163 -11.89 -21.88 18.99
C TRP A 163 -12.40 -23.30 18.76
N VAL A 164 -13.50 -23.68 19.42
CA VAL A 164 -13.65 -25.09 19.79
C VAL A 164 -14.67 -25.84 18.92
N GLN A 165 -15.79 -25.24 18.51
CA GLN A 165 -16.78 -25.97 17.70
C GLN A 165 -16.21 -26.38 16.32
N GLN A 166 -15.53 -25.47 15.63
CA GLN A 166 -15.10 -25.69 14.23
C GLN A 166 -13.82 -26.55 14.12
N ALA A 167 -12.88 -26.41 15.06
CA ALA A 167 -11.66 -27.21 15.09
C ALA A 167 -11.93 -28.63 15.61
N ILE A 168 -12.83 -28.81 16.58
CA ILE A 168 -13.25 -30.15 17.03
C ILE A 168 -14.05 -30.85 15.94
N GLU A 169 -14.95 -30.17 15.20
CA GLU A 169 -15.63 -30.78 14.06
C GLU A 169 -14.64 -31.18 12.95
N LYS A 170 -13.69 -30.31 12.56
CA LYS A 170 -12.70 -30.64 11.52
C LYS A 170 -11.73 -31.74 11.95
N ALA A 171 -11.31 -31.77 13.22
CA ALA A 171 -10.45 -32.83 13.76
C ALA A 171 -11.22 -34.16 14.00
N ALA A 172 -12.51 -34.10 14.35
CA ALA A 172 -13.37 -35.27 14.51
C ALA A 172 -13.76 -35.88 13.15
N ILE A 173 -13.95 -35.05 12.11
CA ILE A 173 -14.23 -35.51 10.74
C ILE A 173 -13.01 -36.24 10.16
N HIS A 174 -11.78 -35.76 10.39
CA HIS A 174 -10.57 -36.46 9.90
C HIS A 174 -10.23 -37.76 10.65
N LYS A 175 -10.70 -37.94 11.89
CA LYS A 175 -10.58 -39.22 12.62
C LYS A 175 -11.67 -40.22 12.27
N ASN A 176 -12.88 -39.76 11.92
CA ASN A 176 -14.03 -40.64 11.68
C ASN A 176 -14.24 -41.06 10.21
N VAL A 177 -13.44 -40.56 9.26
CA VAL A 177 -13.49 -40.99 7.85
C VAL A 177 -12.78 -42.34 7.62
N GLY A 178 -12.05 -42.86 8.61
CA GLY A 178 -11.47 -44.21 8.57
C GLY A 178 -12.43 -45.36 8.93
N ASP A 179 -13.50 -45.10 9.70
CA ASP A 179 -14.32 -46.15 10.34
C ASP A 179 -15.83 -46.06 10.05
N ARG A 180 -16.25 -45.26 9.06
CA ARG A 180 -17.65 -45.23 8.58
C ARG A 180 -17.76 -45.52 7.08
N GLN A 181 -17.25 -46.68 6.67
CA GLN A 181 -17.71 -47.39 5.48
C GLN A 181 -18.26 -48.75 5.89
N MET A 182 -19.44 -48.77 6.49
CA MET A 182 -20.36 -49.92 6.61
C MET A 182 -21.49 -49.49 7.54
N LEU A 183 -22.59 -48.99 6.95
CA LEU A 183 -23.96 -48.82 7.50
C LEU A 183 -24.57 -47.50 7.00
N ALA A 184 -25.07 -47.53 5.76
CA ALA A 184 -26.26 -46.77 5.31
C ALA A 184 -26.51 -47.08 3.82
N LEU A 185 -26.83 -48.34 3.53
CA LEU A 185 -27.68 -48.70 2.40
C LEU A 185 -29.11 -48.79 2.96
N ASN A 186 -30.07 -48.21 2.24
CA ASN A 186 -31.50 -48.09 2.53
C ASN A 186 -31.93 -46.84 3.32
N CYS A 187 -32.27 -45.78 2.60
CA CYS A 187 -33.66 -45.31 2.51
C CYS A 187 -33.78 -44.31 1.35
N THR A 188 -34.39 -44.79 0.26
CA THR A 188 -35.01 -43.98 -0.79
C THR A 188 -36.40 -43.51 -0.33
N LEU A 189 -36.91 -42.45 -1.01
CA LEU A 189 -38.24 -41.76 -0.90
C LEU A 189 -38.12 -40.39 -0.20
N GLY A 190 -38.42 -39.23 -0.80
CA GLY A 190 -38.88 -38.86 -2.14
C GLY A 190 -39.21 -37.35 -2.18
N GLY A 191 -39.21 -36.76 -3.38
CA GLY A 191 -40.05 -35.62 -3.77
C GLY A 191 -39.61 -34.19 -3.38
N PRO A 192 -39.78 -33.18 -4.27
CA PRO A 192 -39.29 -31.81 -4.11
C PRO A 192 -40.37 -30.85 -3.52
N ASP A 193 -39.99 -29.58 -3.38
CA ASP A 193 -40.81 -28.39 -3.03
C ASP A 193 -40.72 -27.92 -1.57
N PHE A 194 -39.90 -26.89 -1.33
CA PHE A 194 -40.31 -25.74 -0.52
C PHE A 194 -39.52 -24.50 -0.92
N SER A 195 -40.26 -23.52 -1.43
CA SER A 195 -39.82 -22.24 -1.97
C SER A 195 -39.23 -21.30 -0.91
N ALA A 196 -38.20 -20.58 -1.32
CA ALA A 196 -37.69 -19.38 -0.66
C ALA A 196 -38.80 -18.32 -0.54
N SER A 197 -39.29 -18.08 0.68
CA SER A 197 -40.07 -16.89 1.07
C SER A 197 -40.43 -16.99 2.55
N ILE A 198 -39.55 -16.52 3.44
CA ILE A 198 -39.82 -15.91 4.78
C ILE A 198 -38.47 -15.31 5.23
N ILE A 199 -38.02 -14.24 4.58
CA ILE A 199 -37.01 -13.30 5.11
C ILE A 199 -37.42 -11.82 4.92
N PRO A 200 -38.37 -11.39 4.04
CA PRO A 200 -38.70 -9.96 3.93
C PRO A 200 -39.91 -9.50 4.76
N LEU A 201 -40.24 -10.13 5.90
CA LEU A 201 -41.35 -9.67 6.77
C LEU A 201 -40.93 -9.15 8.16
N LEU A 202 -39.67 -9.31 8.57
CA LEU A 202 -39.15 -8.72 9.80
C LEU A 202 -38.53 -7.32 9.61
N ILE A 203 -38.23 -6.93 8.37
CA ILE A 203 -37.68 -5.61 8.05
C ILE A 203 -38.78 -4.56 7.82
N ILE A 204 -39.99 -4.97 7.39
CA ILE A 204 -41.12 -4.06 7.17
C ILE A 204 -41.83 -3.68 8.49
N GLY A 205 -41.67 -4.48 9.55
CA GLY A 205 -42.19 -4.18 10.89
C GLY A 205 -41.39 -3.12 11.65
N LEU A 206 -40.11 -2.91 11.31
CA LEU A 206 -39.23 -1.94 11.96
C LEU A 206 -39.21 -0.57 11.26
N ILE A 207 -39.64 -0.49 9.99
CA ILE A 207 -39.66 0.77 9.22
C ILE A 207 -40.95 1.57 9.48
N ASN A 208 -42.01 0.96 10.02
CA ASN A 208 -43.31 1.60 10.21
C ASN A 208 -43.59 2.15 11.63
N MET A 209 -42.59 2.20 12.53
CA MET A 209 -42.76 2.83 13.86
C MET A 209 -42.08 4.21 14.02
N ASP A 210 -41.41 4.75 13.00
CA ASP A 210 -40.58 5.97 13.16
C ASP A 210 -41.07 7.23 12.40
N PHE A 211 -42.30 7.25 11.89
CA PHE A 211 -42.89 8.48 11.35
C PHE A 211 -43.99 9.04 12.25
N GLY A 212 -43.55 9.80 13.25
CA GLY A 212 -44.42 10.67 14.04
C GLY A 212 -43.65 11.46 15.09
N ILE A 213 -43.64 12.79 14.90
CA ILE A 213 -43.38 13.86 15.89
C ILE A 213 -41.94 14.42 15.95
N GLY A 214 -41.84 15.70 15.61
CA GLY A 214 -41.11 16.74 16.36
C GLY A 214 -39.59 16.80 16.25
N ALA A 215 -39.10 17.90 15.68
CA ALA A 215 -37.70 18.31 15.73
C ALA A 215 -37.26 18.74 17.15
N ASP A 216 -35.95 18.69 17.35
CA ASP A 216 -35.11 19.17 18.47
C ASP A 216 -34.74 18.19 19.62
N ASP A 217 -33.43 18.18 19.90
CA ASP A 217 -32.67 17.66 21.04
C ASP A 217 -32.21 16.18 21.16
N ASN A 218 -32.51 15.27 20.24
CA ASN A 218 -32.17 13.84 20.45
C ASN A 218 -31.15 13.18 19.49
N MET A 219 -30.40 13.96 18.71
CA MET A 219 -29.45 13.42 17.72
C MET A 219 -28.21 12.76 18.38
N MET A 220 -27.76 13.28 19.52
CA MET A 220 -26.61 12.75 20.26
C MET A 220 -26.95 11.45 21.01
N GLU A 221 -28.17 11.35 21.56
CA GLU A 221 -28.69 10.15 22.22
C GLU A 221 -28.91 9.02 21.20
N ARG A 222 -29.45 9.34 20.01
CA ARG A 222 -29.64 8.38 18.90
C ARG A 222 -28.30 7.86 18.36
N ARG A 223 -27.28 8.72 18.26
CA ARG A 223 -25.91 8.29 17.90
C ARG A 223 -25.32 7.33 18.93
N LYS A 224 -25.47 7.61 20.24
CA LYS A 224 -25.04 6.71 21.32
C LYS A 224 -25.79 5.36 21.32
N VAL A 225 -27.10 5.35 21.03
CA VAL A 225 -27.89 4.13 20.98
C VAL A 225 -27.53 3.29 19.74
N ILE A 226 -27.26 3.92 18.59
CA ILE A 226 -26.78 3.23 17.39
C ILE A 226 -25.35 2.72 17.62
N GLU A 227 -24.44 3.51 18.20
CA GLU A 227 -23.08 3.06 18.57
C GLU A 227 -23.10 1.92 19.58
N ALA A 228 -24.02 1.95 20.57
CA ALA A 228 -24.19 0.87 21.53
C ALA A 228 -24.76 -0.41 20.89
N LYS A 229 -25.70 -0.29 19.94
CA LYS A 229 -26.27 -1.43 19.21
C LYS A 229 -25.27 -2.04 18.23
N TRP A 230 -24.50 -1.20 17.52
CA TRP A 230 -23.39 -1.64 16.68
C TRP A 230 -22.28 -2.28 17.54
N GLY A 231 -21.98 -1.73 18.72
CA GLY A 231 -21.09 -2.35 19.70
C GLY A 231 -21.54 -3.75 20.10
N LEU A 232 -22.81 -3.95 20.41
CA LEU A 232 -23.36 -5.24 20.85
C LEU A 232 -23.42 -6.34 19.75
N GLU A 233 -23.56 -5.98 18.47
CA GLU A 233 -23.53 -6.96 17.36
C GLU A 233 -22.11 -7.19 16.81
N VAL A 234 -21.22 -6.20 16.85
CA VAL A 234 -19.84 -6.32 16.35
C VAL A 234 -18.91 -6.99 17.36
N LEU A 235 -19.10 -6.80 18.66
CA LEU A 235 -18.25 -7.39 19.72
C LEU A 235 -18.15 -8.92 19.64
N PRO A 236 -19.26 -9.69 19.53
CA PRO A 236 -19.18 -11.15 19.45
C PRO A 236 -18.44 -11.64 18.20
N SER A 237 -18.55 -10.92 17.07
CA SER A 237 -17.88 -11.25 15.80
C SER A 237 -16.38 -10.92 15.77
N THR A 238 -15.93 -9.90 16.51
CA THR A 238 -14.52 -9.47 16.53
C THR A 238 -13.69 -10.20 17.58
N CYS A 239 -14.31 -10.51 18.71
CA CYS A 239 -13.86 -11.51 19.68
C CYS A 239 -13.68 -12.91 19.04
N CYS A 240 -14.49 -13.20 18.01
CA CYS A 240 -14.53 -14.46 17.28
C CYS A 240 -13.17 -14.80 16.60
N GLU A 241 -12.42 -13.78 16.20
CA GLU A 241 -11.30 -13.90 15.24
C GLU A 241 -9.92 -14.06 15.92
N MET A 242 -9.83 -13.77 17.22
CA MET A 242 -8.56 -13.44 17.88
C MET A 242 -7.58 -14.58 18.09
N GLY A 243 -8.03 -15.74 18.58
CA GLY A 243 -7.09 -16.85 18.72
C GLY A 243 -6.90 -17.64 17.40
N GLN A 244 -7.91 -17.65 16.51
CA GLN A 244 -7.76 -18.21 15.16
C GLN A 244 -6.65 -17.46 14.40
N LEU A 245 -6.57 -16.14 14.60
CA LEU A 245 -5.47 -15.31 14.11
C LEU A 245 -4.09 -15.79 14.60
N LEU A 246 -3.92 -16.10 15.90
CA LEU A 246 -2.63 -16.61 16.42
C LEU A 246 -2.23 -17.97 15.80
N LEU A 247 -3.21 -18.86 15.59
CA LEU A 247 -2.99 -20.13 14.91
C LEU A 247 -2.63 -19.95 13.44
N ASP A 248 -3.28 -19.01 12.76
CA ASP A 248 -3.01 -18.71 11.36
C ASP A 248 -1.67 -18.00 11.19
N LEU A 249 -1.26 -17.15 12.13
CA LEU A 249 0.10 -16.57 12.16
C LEU A 249 1.16 -17.67 12.27
N MET A 250 0.99 -18.62 13.20
CA MET A 250 1.93 -19.74 13.36
C MET A 250 2.00 -20.60 12.08
N ALA A 251 0.85 -20.95 11.52
CA ALA A 251 0.78 -21.79 10.32
C ALA A 251 1.29 -21.09 9.06
N PHE A 252 0.93 -19.81 8.89
CA PHE A 252 1.44 -18.98 7.80
C PHE A 252 2.96 -18.90 7.88
N ARG A 253 3.52 -18.61 9.07
CA ARG A 253 4.97 -18.56 9.26
C ARG A 253 5.62 -19.86 8.82
N GLU A 254 5.14 -20.99 9.34
CA GLU A 254 5.68 -22.31 9.02
C GLU A 254 5.65 -22.63 7.52
N GLN A 255 4.57 -22.30 6.82
CA GLN A 255 4.40 -22.59 5.39
C GLN A 255 5.20 -21.63 4.52
N ALA A 256 5.12 -20.32 4.80
CA ALA A 256 5.84 -19.28 4.07
C ALA A 256 7.34 -19.43 4.21
N LEU A 257 7.86 -19.67 5.43
CA LEU A 257 9.30 -19.87 5.64
C LEU A 257 9.81 -21.10 4.86
N ARG A 258 9.09 -22.22 4.90
CA ARG A 258 9.45 -23.43 4.14
C ARG A 258 9.52 -23.14 2.63
N LEU A 259 8.57 -22.38 2.10
CA LEU A 259 8.56 -21.99 0.69
C LEU A 259 9.71 -21.02 0.36
N ILE A 260 9.95 -20.00 1.18
CA ILE A 260 11.07 -19.06 1.01
C ILE A 260 12.41 -19.81 1.01
N LEU A 261 12.59 -20.77 1.92
CA LEU A 261 13.79 -21.62 1.99
C LEU A 261 13.97 -22.49 0.74
N ASP A 262 12.90 -23.16 0.28
CA ASP A 262 12.96 -23.98 -0.94
C ASP A 262 13.29 -23.10 -2.15
N LEU A 263 12.62 -21.95 -2.32
CA LEU A 263 12.89 -21.01 -3.41
C LEU A 263 14.34 -20.50 -3.37
N SER A 264 14.81 -20.02 -2.22
CA SER A 264 16.19 -19.52 -2.06
C SER A 264 17.25 -20.52 -2.49
N SER A 265 17.04 -21.80 -2.17
CA SER A 265 17.94 -22.91 -2.51
C SER A 265 17.80 -23.43 -3.94
N THR A 266 16.70 -23.13 -4.62
CA THR A 266 16.36 -23.69 -5.94
C THR A 266 16.48 -22.71 -7.09
N VAL A 267 16.46 -21.41 -6.83
CA VAL A 267 16.66 -20.39 -7.86
C VAL A 267 18.15 -20.15 -8.13
N ILE A 268 18.49 -19.84 -9.37
CA ILE A 268 19.79 -19.21 -9.69
C ILE A 268 19.80 -17.76 -9.21
N THR A 269 20.91 -17.04 -9.44
CA THR A 269 20.98 -15.59 -9.16
C THR A 269 19.80 -14.84 -9.78
N LEU A 270 19.10 -14.07 -8.95
CA LEU A 270 17.97 -13.26 -9.34
C LEU A 270 18.45 -11.85 -9.68
N LEU A 271 18.23 -11.41 -10.92
CA LEU A 271 18.66 -10.13 -11.47
C LEU A 271 17.45 -9.36 -12.06
N PRO A 272 17.31 -8.05 -11.77
CA PRO A 272 16.15 -7.25 -12.20
C PRO A 272 15.85 -7.27 -13.70
N HIS A 273 16.87 -7.38 -14.56
CA HIS A 273 16.68 -7.34 -16.02
C HIS A 273 16.47 -8.73 -16.66
N GLN A 274 16.80 -9.82 -15.95
CA GLN A 274 16.76 -11.18 -16.50
C GLN A 274 15.49 -11.93 -16.07
N ASN A 275 15.27 -12.03 -14.77
CA ASN A 275 14.20 -12.81 -14.15
C ASN A 275 13.37 -11.95 -13.18
N SER A 276 13.07 -10.71 -13.62
CA SER A 276 12.32 -9.71 -12.87
C SER A 276 11.04 -10.26 -12.22
N LEU A 277 10.24 -11.03 -12.96
CA LEU A 277 8.97 -11.55 -12.46
C LEU A 277 9.15 -12.54 -11.30
N ILE A 278 10.19 -13.38 -11.35
CA ILE A 278 10.49 -14.34 -10.29
C ILE A 278 11.14 -13.63 -9.09
N LEU A 279 12.01 -12.66 -9.37
CA LEU A 279 12.64 -11.80 -8.36
C LEU A 279 11.60 -11.04 -7.54
N HIS A 280 10.65 -10.36 -8.20
CA HIS A 280 9.55 -9.65 -7.54
C HIS A 280 8.69 -10.61 -6.73
N ALA A 281 8.23 -11.72 -7.31
CA ALA A 281 7.39 -12.67 -6.57
C ALA A 281 8.08 -13.26 -5.33
N PHE A 282 9.38 -13.60 -5.42
CA PHE A 282 10.16 -14.06 -4.28
C PHE A 282 10.26 -12.98 -3.19
N MET A 283 10.60 -11.76 -3.59
CA MET A 283 10.77 -10.64 -2.64
C MET A 283 9.45 -10.14 -2.06
N ASP A 284 8.34 -10.23 -2.80
CA ASP A 284 7.01 -9.86 -2.32
C ASP A 284 6.55 -10.80 -1.20
N LEU A 285 6.75 -12.12 -1.37
CA LEU A 285 6.48 -13.08 -0.29
C LEU A 285 7.43 -12.88 0.90
N PHE A 286 8.72 -12.66 0.64
CA PHE A 286 9.70 -12.38 1.70
C PHE A 286 9.32 -11.14 2.51
N CYS A 287 9.02 -10.02 1.85
CA CYS A 287 8.64 -8.78 2.53
C CYS A 287 7.30 -8.93 3.26
N SER A 288 6.33 -9.65 2.68
CA SER A 288 5.05 -9.91 3.33
C SER A 288 5.22 -10.80 4.56
N PHE A 289 6.08 -11.81 4.50
CA PHE A 289 6.46 -12.63 5.65
C PHE A 289 7.07 -11.78 6.79
N VAL A 290 7.98 -10.86 6.46
CA VAL A 290 8.56 -9.94 7.45
C VAL A 290 7.49 -9.02 8.03
N ARG A 291 6.66 -8.36 7.20
CA ARG A 291 5.61 -7.44 7.63
C ARG A 291 4.58 -8.07 8.54
N VAL A 292 4.12 -9.30 8.24
CA VAL A 292 3.19 -10.04 9.11
C VAL A 292 3.78 -10.23 10.50
N ASN A 293 5.05 -10.62 10.59
CA ASN A 293 5.71 -10.85 11.88
C ASN A 293 5.97 -9.52 12.63
N LEU A 294 6.37 -8.45 11.95
CA LEU A 294 6.53 -7.12 12.56
C LEU A 294 5.20 -6.57 13.08
N LEU A 295 4.12 -6.65 12.28
CA LEU A 295 2.80 -6.18 12.71
C LEU A 295 2.28 -6.97 13.91
N SER A 296 2.63 -8.25 14.01
CA SER A 296 2.23 -9.10 15.14
C SER A 296 2.78 -8.64 16.49
N GLU A 297 3.86 -7.84 16.52
CA GLU A 297 4.38 -7.22 17.76
C GLU A 297 3.42 -6.17 18.34
N LYS A 298 2.62 -5.52 17.48
CA LYS A 298 1.65 -4.50 17.88
C LYS A 298 0.39 -5.07 18.53
N ILE A 299 0.21 -6.39 18.49
CA ILE A 299 -0.92 -7.09 19.10
C ILE A 299 -0.50 -7.65 20.46
N PRO A 300 -1.36 -7.61 21.50
CA PRO A 300 -1.06 -8.16 22.81
C PRO A 300 -1.12 -9.71 22.86
N ARG A 301 -0.36 -10.39 21.98
CA ARG A 301 -0.36 -11.85 21.76
C ARG A 301 -0.17 -12.66 23.05
N LYS A 302 0.74 -12.22 23.93
CA LYS A 302 1.01 -12.86 25.23
C LYS A 302 -0.18 -12.79 26.17
N MET A 303 -0.79 -11.61 26.27
CA MET A 303 -1.94 -11.36 27.13
C MET A 303 -3.16 -12.13 26.63
N MET A 304 -3.39 -12.14 25.31
CA MET A 304 -4.45 -12.94 24.67
C MET A 304 -4.34 -14.42 25.04
N LEU A 305 -3.16 -15.02 24.82
CA LEU A 305 -2.97 -16.44 25.05
C LEU A 305 -3.08 -16.81 26.54
N GLN A 306 -2.48 -16.03 27.43
CA GLN A 306 -2.54 -16.32 28.88
C GLN A 306 -3.92 -16.07 29.47
N MET A 307 -4.63 -15.04 29.02
CA MET A 307 -6.00 -14.77 29.46
C MET A 307 -6.95 -15.87 29.00
N TYR A 308 -6.83 -16.30 27.73
CA TYR A 308 -7.59 -17.44 27.21
C TYR A 308 -7.32 -18.70 28.04
N ASN A 309 -6.06 -19.04 28.31
CA ASN A 309 -5.70 -20.21 29.09
C ASN A 309 -6.27 -20.18 30.51
N LEU A 310 -6.23 -19.01 31.17
CA LEU A 310 -6.79 -18.81 32.50
C LEU A 310 -8.31 -19.00 32.53
N LEU A 311 -9.03 -18.35 31.61
CA LEU A 311 -10.49 -18.42 31.53
C LEU A 311 -10.97 -19.82 31.13
N HIS A 312 -10.25 -20.49 30.22
CA HIS A 312 -10.55 -21.86 29.83
C HIS A 312 -10.40 -22.83 31.00
N ALA A 313 -9.36 -22.66 31.83
CA ALA A 313 -9.19 -23.46 33.03
C ALA A 313 -10.30 -23.21 34.08
N MET A 314 -10.70 -21.94 34.28
CA MET A 314 -11.79 -21.56 35.19
C MET A 314 -13.14 -22.13 34.76
N SER A 315 -13.47 -22.05 33.46
CA SER A 315 -14.75 -22.54 32.92
C SER A 315 -14.92 -24.06 33.06
N ARG A 316 -13.82 -24.83 33.11
CA ARG A 316 -13.84 -26.30 33.14
C ARG A 316 -13.76 -26.92 34.53
N ASN A 317 -13.80 -26.13 35.61
CA ASN A 317 -13.78 -26.58 37.00
C ASN A 317 -12.65 -27.59 37.29
N ASP A 318 -11.50 -27.03 37.66
CA ASP A 318 -10.16 -27.62 37.85
C ASP A 318 -10.04 -28.88 38.73
N ARG A 319 -10.69 -30.00 38.39
CA ARG A 319 -10.45 -31.32 39.02
C ARG A 319 -9.51 -32.22 38.22
N ASP A 320 -9.15 -31.84 37.00
CA ASP A 320 -8.32 -32.69 36.12
C ASP A 320 -6.98 -32.06 35.65
N CYS A 321 -6.69 -30.76 35.87
CA CYS A 321 -5.43 -30.17 35.34
C CYS A 321 -4.16 -30.73 35.99
N ASP A 322 -4.21 -31.11 37.27
CA ASP A 322 -3.09 -31.79 37.95
C ASP A 322 -2.82 -33.20 37.40
N PHE A 323 -3.82 -33.82 36.74
CA PHE A 323 -3.68 -35.14 36.12
C PHE A 323 -3.01 -35.04 34.73
N TYR A 324 -3.35 -34.03 33.93
CA TYR A 324 -2.77 -33.79 32.60
C TYR A 324 -1.30 -33.39 32.62
N HIS A 325 -0.82 -32.80 33.72
CA HIS A 325 0.56 -32.35 33.84
C HIS A 325 1.54 -33.46 34.25
N ARG A 326 1.06 -34.54 34.88
CA ARG A 326 1.92 -35.59 35.49
C ARG A 326 2.00 -36.89 34.68
N TYR A 327 1.00 -37.19 33.85
CA TYR A 327 1.02 -38.33 32.92
C TYR A 327 0.86 -37.82 31.50
N GLY A 328 1.97 -37.68 30.77
CA GLY A 328 1.98 -37.33 29.34
C GLY A 328 1.29 -38.39 28.47
N ILE A 329 -0.03 -38.50 28.55
CA ILE A 329 -0.85 -39.52 27.89
C ILE A 329 -2.00 -38.83 27.15
N HIS A 330 -1.79 -38.66 25.83
CA HIS A 330 -2.78 -38.75 24.76
C HIS A 330 -4.25 -38.27 25.01
N LEU A 331 -4.47 -37.01 25.40
CA LEU A 331 -5.58 -36.22 24.84
C LEU A 331 -5.04 -35.28 23.75
N SER A 332 -4.80 -35.86 22.58
CA SER A 332 -3.74 -35.44 21.65
C SER A 332 -4.05 -34.30 20.66
N SER A 333 -5.00 -33.40 20.92
CA SER A 333 -5.37 -32.37 19.91
C SER A 333 -5.47 -30.93 20.41
N ALA A 334 -6.06 -30.66 21.57
CA ALA A 334 -6.22 -29.27 22.06
C ALA A 334 -4.99 -28.80 22.87
N VAL A 335 -4.62 -29.57 23.90
CA VAL A 335 -3.47 -29.28 24.79
C VAL A 335 -2.14 -29.23 24.03
N GLY A 336 -1.98 -30.06 22.99
CA GLY A 336 -0.79 -30.06 22.14
C GLY A 336 -0.66 -28.82 21.23
N VAL A 337 -1.77 -28.17 20.91
CA VAL A 337 -1.80 -26.94 20.10
C VAL A 337 -1.49 -25.72 20.98
N GLU A 338 -2.05 -25.67 22.18
CA GLU A 338 -1.75 -24.63 23.19
C GLU A 338 -0.26 -24.57 23.54
N MET A 339 0.36 -25.73 23.82
CA MET A 339 1.79 -25.79 24.15
C MET A 339 2.68 -25.34 22.97
N ARG A 340 2.28 -25.62 21.73
CA ARG A 340 2.98 -25.13 20.53
C ARG A 340 2.87 -23.63 20.35
N LEU A 341 1.71 -23.04 20.63
CA LEU A 341 1.53 -21.59 20.55
C LEU A 341 2.30 -20.83 21.62
N VAL A 342 2.35 -21.36 22.85
CA VAL A 342 3.19 -20.77 23.91
C VAL A 342 4.65 -20.77 23.47
N GLN A 343 5.16 -21.91 22.98
CA GLN A 343 6.53 -22.01 22.45
C GLN A 343 6.76 -21.10 21.24
N PHE A 344 5.77 -20.99 20.35
CA PHE A 344 5.84 -20.12 19.18
C PHE A 344 5.97 -18.65 19.58
N ILE A 345 5.09 -18.14 20.46
CA ILE A 345 5.14 -16.75 20.90
C ILE A 345 6.42 -16.47 21.68
N ASP A 346 6.86 -17.40 22.55
CA ASP A 346 8.07 -17.24 23.36
C ASP A 346 9.35 -17.19 22.51
N SER A 347 9.47 -18.07 21.51
CA SER A 347 10.60 -18.06 20.58
C SER A 347 10.64 -16.83 19.65
N TYR A 348 9.52 -16.10 19.55
CA TYR A 348 9.32 -14.94 18.67
C TYR A 348 9.07 -13.65 19.45
N ASP A 349 9.69 -13.54 20.62
CA ASP A 349 9.60 -12.37 21.46
C ASP A 349 10.99 -11.77 21.74
N PRO A 350 11.33 -10.60 21.16
CA PRO A 350 10.55 -9.86 20.15
C PRO A 350 10.59 -10.53 18.76
N PRO A 351 9.57 -10.33 17.90
CA PRO A 351 9.47 -11.01 16.58
C PRO A 351 10.67 -10.83 15.68
N LEU A 352 11.28 -9.63 15.71
CA LEU A 352 12.41 -9.31 14.85
C LEU A 352 13.65 -10.18 15.14
N LYS A 353 13.87 -10.55 16.41
CA LYS A 353 14.96 -11.46 16.77
C LYS A 353 14.73 -12.86 16.20
N GLY A 354 13.51 -13.38 16.34
CA GLY A 354 13.12 -14.68 15.77
C GLY A 354 13.27 -14.69 14.24
N LEU A 355 12.87 -13.60 13.57
CA LEU A 355 13.04 -13.42 12.13
C LEU A 355 14.51 -13.51 11.68
N GLN A 356 15.42 -12.84 12.40
CA GLN A 356 16.86 -12.87 12.07
C GLN A 356 17.44 -14.28 12.19
N GLU A 357 16.98 -15.07 13.18
CA GLU A 357 17.41 -16.46 13.36
C GLU A 357 16.87 -17.38 12.24
N ASP A 358 15.57 -17.29 11.92
CA ASP A 358 14.93 -18.13 10.89
C ASP A 358 15.45 -17.85 9.48
N LEU A 359 15.68 -16.57 9.15
CA LEU A 359 16.08 -16.14 7.81
C LEU A 359 17.58 -16.22 7.54
N ASN A 360 18.39 -16.64 8.53
CA ASN A 360 19.83 -16.74 8.39
C ASN A 360 20.27 -17.61 7.19
N PHE A 361 19.55 -18.70 6.89
CA PHE A 361 19.83 -19.55 5.71
C PHE A 361 19.45 -18.90 4.37
N VAL A 362 18.54 -17.93 4.39
CA VAL A 362 18.08 -17.18 3.21
C VAL A 362 18.94 -15.94 2.99
N SER A 363 19.59 -15.43 4.05
CA SER A 363 20.39 -14.20 4.09
C SER A 363 21.31 -14.00 2.87
N PRO A 364 22.13 -14.98 2.42
CA PRO A 364 23.01 -14.77 1.27
C PRO A 364 22.27 -14.45 -0.03
N ARG A 365 21.10 -15.06 -0.23
CA ARG A 365 20.26 -14.80 -1.41
C ARG A 365 19.69 -13.38 -1.35
N ILE A 366 19.25 -12.95 -0.17
CA ILE A 366 18.74 -11.58 0.02
C ILE A 366 19.85 -10.59 -0.29
N GLY A 367 21.06 -10.78 0.25
CA GLY A 367 22.19 -9.90 -0.05
C GLY A 367 22.50 -9.80 -1.55
N GLU A 368 22.44 -10.91 -2.31
CA GLU A 368 22.64 -10.88 -3.77
C GLU A 368 21.57 -10.06 -4.49
N VAL A 369 20.31 -10.21 -4.08
CA VAL A 369 19.18 -9.47 -4.65
C VAL A 369 19.32 -7.97 -4.36
N LEU A 370 19.69 -7.60 -3.13
CA LEU A 370 19.84 -6.20 -2.73
C LEU A 370 21.00 -5.51 -3.48
N GLU A 371 22.12 -6.20 -3.69
CA GLU A 371 23.21 -5.68 -4.52
C GLU A 371 22.79 -5.52 -5.99
N ALA A 372 21.98 -6.46 -6.51
CA ALA A 372 21.51 -6.42 -7.90
C ALA A 372 20.55 -5.24 -8.20
N VAL A 373 19.76 -4.78 -7.22
CA VAL A 373 18.87 -3.62 -7.37
C VAL A 373 19.54 -2.28 -7.10
N GLY A 374 20.71 -2.28 -6.43
CA GLY A 374 21.48 -1.09 -6.07
C GLY A 374 21.67 -0.06 -7.19
N PRO A 375 22.04 -0.45 -8.43
CA PRO A 375 22.19 0.50 -9.54
C PRO A 375 20.95 1.33 -9.86
N ILE A 376 19.75 0.75 -9.72
CA ILE A 376 18.47 1.43 -9.99
C ILE A 376 18.15 2.39 -8.84
N ILE A 377 18.44 1.99 -7.59
CA ILE A 377 18.32 2.85 -6.41
C ILE A 377 19.21 4.09 -6.56
N PHE A 378 20.50 3.90 -6.88
CA PHE A 378 21.43 5.02 -7.08
C PHE A 378 20.98 5.96 -8.21
N LEU A 379 20.43 5.42 -9.31
CA LEU A 379 19.88 6.24 -10.39
C LEU A 379 18.70 7.09 -9.91
N SER A 380 17.79 6.53 -9.12
CA SER A 380 16.61 7.24 -8.61
C SER A 380 16.94 8.36 -7.63
N THR A 381 18.08 8.27 -6.95
CA THR A 381 18.54 9.29 -5.99
C THR A 381 19.23 10.46 -6.69
N ASP A 382 19.85 10.24 -7.86
CA ASP A 382 20.55 11.28 -8.61
C ASP A 382 19.58 12.10 -9.50
N THR A 383 18.88 13.05 -8.88
CA THR A 383 17.93 13.96 -9.56
C THR A 383 18.57 14.74 -10.71
N ARG A 384 19.87 15.08 -10.59
CA ARG A 384 20.61 15.79 -11.64
C ARG A 384 20.84 14.90 -12.84
N LYS A 385 21.24 13.64 -12.64
CA LYS A 385 21.41 12.67 -13.72
C LYS A 385 20.09 12.32 -14.39
N LEU A 386 19.01 12.14 -13.62
CA LEU A 386 17.67 11.91 -14.16
C LEU A 386 17.25 13.03 -15.13
N ARG A 387 17.49 14.29 -14.72
CA ARG A 387 17.20 15.48 -15.53
C ARG A 387 18.11 15.61 -16.76
N ASN A 388 19.42 15.53 -16.56
CA ASN A 388 20.42 15.84 -17.60
C ASN A 388 20.49 14.81 -18.72
N GLU A 389 20.14 13.55 -18.43
CA GLU A 389 20.11 12.47 -19.41
C GLU A 389 18.69 12.19 -19.93
N GLY A 390 17.67 12.88 -19.43
CA GLY A 390 16.31 12.79 -19.95
C GLY A 390 15.63 11.44 -19.75
N PHE A 391 15.85 10.76 -18.61
CA PHE A 391 15.25 9.43 -18.35
C PHE A 391 13.72 9.45 -18.32
N LEU A 392 13.14 10.55 -17.86
CA LEU A 392 11.69 10.77 -17.78
C LEU A 392 11.22 11.91 -18.69
N SER A 393 12.05 12.37 -19.63
CA SER A 393 11.65 13.46 -20.52
C SER A 393 11.09 12.91 -21.82
N PRO A 394 9.85 13.27 -22.22
CA PRO A 394 9.29 12.90 -23.52
C PRO A 394 9.98 13.63 -24.70
N TYR A 395 10.69 14.72 -24.39
CA TYR A 395 11.48 15.49 -25.35
C TYR A 395 12.81 15.89 -24.73
N HIS A 396 13.92 15.39 -25.28
CA HIS A 396 15.24 15.73 -24.77
C HIS A 396 16.01 16.60 -25.77
N PRO A 397 16.50 17.80 -25.39
CA PRO A 397 17.18 18.70 -26.33
C PRO A 397 18.43 18.11 -27.00
N ARG A 398 19.11 17.13 -26.37
CA ARG A 398 20.26 16.44 -26.98
C ARG A 398 19.84 15.37 -28.00
N TYR A 399 18.60 14.91 -27.96
CA TYR A 399 18.07 13.85 -28.82
C TYR A 399 16.69 14.24 -29.38
N PRO A 400 16.58 15.38 -30.10
CA PRO A 400 15.30 15.91 -30.55
C PRO A 400 14.58 14.99 -31.56
N ASP A 401 15.33 14.12 -32.24
CA ASP A 401 14.79 13.14 -33.20
C ASP A 401 14.18 11.90 -32.52
N ILE A 402 14.47 11.68 -31.23
CA ILE A 402 13.96 10.53 -30.46
C ILE A 402 12.74 10.98 -29.67
N LEU A 403 11.56 10.84 -30.28
CA LEU A 403 10.26 11.19 -29.69
C LEU A 403 9.44 9.97 -29.22
N THR A 404 9.86 8.77 -29.62
CA THR A 404 9.12 7.52 -29.40
C THR A 404 9.59 6.74 -28.17
N ASN A 405 10.55 7.26 -27.42
CA ASN A 405 10.98 6.72 -26.13
C ASN A 405 11.84 7.76 -25.40
N SER A 406 12.08 7.52 -24.10
CA SER A 406 13.16 8.22 -23.41
C SER A 406 14.52 7.90 -24.04
N ALA A 407 15.53 8.71 -23.73
CA ALA A 407 16.90 8.46 -24.20
C ALA A 407 17.46 7.10 -23.70
N HIS A 408 16.85 6.52 -22.65
CA HIS A 408 17.29 5.30 -21.98
C HIS A 408 16.10 4.41 -21.59
N PRO A 409 15.37 3.81 -22.55
CA PRO A 409 14.05 3.22 -22.31
C PRO A 409 14.07 2.07 -21.30
N MET A 410 15.04 1.15 -21.38
CA MET A 410 15.13 0.02 -20.43
C MET A 410 15.33 0.51 -18.98
N ARG A 411 16.33 1.36 -18.76
CA ARG A 411 16.63 1.90 -17.42
C ARG A 411 15.52 2.80 -16.89
N ALA A 412 14.85 3.54 -17.78
CA ALA A 412 13.69 4.34 -17.41
C ALA A 412 12.52 3.46 -16.96
N GLN A 413 12.26 2.34 -17.65
CA GLN A 413 11.22 1.38 -17.27
C GLN A 413 11.50 0.77 -15.89
N ASP A 414 12.77 0.47 -15.57
CA ASP A 414 13.14 -0.09 -14.27
C ASP A 414 12.84 0.84 -13.08
N LEU A 415 12.76 2.16 -13.30
CA LEU A 415 12.41 3.13 -12.26
C LEU A 415 10.99 2.92 -11.71
N ALA A 416 10.09 2.28 -12.47
CA ALA A 416 8.74 1.96 -12.00
C ALA A 416 8.71 1.02 -10.78
N ASN A 417 9.81 0.31 -10.53
CA ASN A 417 9.95 -0.66 -9.43
C ASN A 417 10.77 -0.14 -8.24
N VAL A 418 11.26 1.11 -8.29
CA VAL A 418 12.22 1.57 -7.29
C VAL A 418 11.65 1.65 -5.87
N THR A 419 10.34 1.90 -5.74
CA THR A 419 9.65 1.90 -4.46
C THR A 419 9.80 0.54 -3.77
N SER A 420 9.52 -0.55 -4.50
CA SER A 420 9.72 -1.91 -4.00
C SER A 420 11.19 -2.17 -3.64
N TYR A 421 12.14 -1.74 -4.48
CA TYR A 421 13.56 -1.96 -4.21
C TYR A 421 14.06 -1.23 -2.96
N ARG A 422 13.56 -0.02 -2.69
CA ARG A 422 13.85 0.70 -1.43
C ARG A 422 13.28 -0.04 -0.23
N GLU A 423 12.03 -0.50 -0.30
CA GLU A 423 11.41 -1.29 0.77
C GLU A 423 12.16 -2.61 1.03
N TRP A 424 12.61 -3.28 -0.02
CA TRP A 424 13.41 -4.50 0.08
C TRP A 424 14.73 -4.26 0.80
N VAL A 425 15.39 -3.13 0.55
CA VAL A 425 16.63 -2.74 1.24
C VAL A 425 16.37 -2.48 2.72
N LEU A 426 15.29 -1.75 3.05
CA LEU A 426 14.92 -1.45 4.44
C LEU A 426 14.59 -2.73 5.23
N LEU A 427 13.75 -3.61 4.68
CA LEU A 427 13.36 -4.85 5.35
C LEU A 427 14.50 -5.88 5.33
N GLY A 428 15.19 -6.01 4.20
CA GLY A 428 16.22 -7.00 3.97
C GLY A 428 17.42 -6.83 4.90
N TYR A 429 17.99 -5.63 5.01
CA TYR A 429 19.11 -5.40 5.95
C TYR A 429 18.69 -5.37 7.42
N LEU A 430 17.42 -5.11 7.72
CA LEU A 430 16.88 -5.20 9.08
C LEU A 430 16.86 -6.66 9.57
N VAL A 431 16.40 -7.60 8.73
CA VAL A 431 16.28 -9.02 9.10
C VAL A 431 17.49 -9.88 8.70
N CYS A 432 18.31 -9.43 7.76
CA CYS A 432 19.55 -10.09 7.31
C CYS A 432 20.76 -9.15 7.51
N PRO A 433 21.10 -8.78 8.76
CA PRO A 433 22.09 -7.75 9.06
C PRO A 433 23.52 -8.12 8.63
N ASN A 434 23.84 -9.42 8.56
CA ASN A 434 25.15 -9.89 8.10
C ASN A 434 25.45 -9.48 6.65
N GLU A 435 24.42 -9.27 5.82
CA GLU A 435 24.60 -8.85 4.42
C GLU A 435 25.10 -7.40 4.31
N LEU A 436 25.00 -6.58 5.36
CA LEU A 436 25.62 -5.24 5.40
C LEU A 436 27.14 -5.30 5.36
N LEU A 437 27.74 -6.45 5.68
CA LEU A 437 29.20 -6.64 5.65
C LEU A 437 29.75 -6.89 4.24
N ARG A 438 28.90 -6.85 3.20
CA ARG A 438 29.35 -6.83 1.81
C ARG A 438 29.83 -5.45 1.39
N VAL A 439 30.79 -5.41 0.47
CA VAL A 439 31.48 -4.17 0.07
C VAL A 439 30.53 -3.11 -0.49
N THR A 440 29.56 -3.51 -1.32
CA THR A 440 28.63 -2.55 -1.97
C THR A 440 27.38 -2.24 -1.15
N SER A 441 27.10 -3.07 -0.14
CA SER A 441 25.85 -2.99 0.65
C SER A 441 25.79 -1.75 1.54
N ILE A 442 26.94 -1.24 2.00
CA ILE A 442 27.03 -0.01 2.82
C ILE A 442 26.46 1.19 2.07
N ASP A 443 26.86 1.39 0.81
CA ASP A 443 26.45 2.56 0.03
C ASP A 443 24.95 2.50 -0.30
N ILE A 444 24.44 1.30 -0.61
CA ILE A 444 23.02 1.07 -0.87
C ILE A 444 22.20 1.36 0.40
N ALA A 445 22.58 0.76 1.53
CA ALA A 445 21.89 0.94 2.81
C ALA A 445 21.92 2.41 3.25
N LEU A 446 23.08 3.09 3.14
CA LEU A 446 23.22 4.49 3.54
C LEU A 446 22.26 5.40 2.78
N VAL A 447 22.15 5.23 1.46
CA VAL A 447 21.24 6.04 0.63
C VAL A 447 19.79 5.86 1.09
N VAL A 448 19.34 4.61 1.26
CA VAL A 448 17.93 4.35 1.59
C VAL A 448 17.60 4.71 3.05
N LEU A 449 18.49 4.43 4.00
CA LEU A 449 18.31 4.79 5.41
C LEU A 449 18.32 6.30 5.63
N LYS A 450 19.14 7.06 4.88
CA LYS A 450 19.18 8.52 4.98
C LYS A 450 17.90 9.19 4.50
N GLU A 451 17.14 8.54 3.63
CA GLU A 451 15.92 9.06 3.01
C GLU A 451 14.64 8.76 3.81
N ASN A 452 14.68 7.86 4.79
CA ASN A 452 13.47 7.41 5.50
C ASN A 452 13.65 7.51 7.01
N LEU A 453 12.59 7.93 7.72
CA LEU A 453 12.57 7.95 9.19
C LEU A 453 11.74 6.81 9.76
N ILE A 454 10.77 6.34 8.98
CA ILE A 454 9.87 5.27 9.36
C ILE A 454 10.00 4.09 8.39
N LEU A 455 9.60 2.92 8.86
CA LEU A 455 9.37 1.74 8.03
C LEU A 455 7.87 1.43 8.07
N ALA A 456 7.21 1.64 6.93
CA ALA A 456 5.79 1.30 6.78
C ALA A 456 5.59 -0.22 6.83
N VAL A 457 4.81 -0.69 7.80
CA VAL A 457 4.51 -2.11 7.99
C VAL A 457 3.24 -2.46 7.24
N PHE A 458 2.13 -1.78 7.52
CA PHE A 458 0.86 -1.99 6.85
C PHE A 458 -0.03 -0.74 6.99
N ARG A 459 -0.50 -0.17 5.87
CA ARG A 459 -1.34 1.04 5.85
C ARG A 459 -0.63 2.24 6.52
N ASP A 460 -1.19 2.77 7.60
CA ASP A 460 -0.65 3.82 8.48
C ASP A 460 0.16 3.26 9.67
N GLU A 461 0.24 1.95 9.84
CA GLU A 461 1.10 1.34 10.86
C GLU A 461 2.56 1.33 10.41
N TYR A 462 3.42 1.94 11.22
CA TYR A 462 4.86 2.01 10.98
C TYR A 462 5.69 1.70 12.23
N VAL A 463 6.98 1.44 12.04
CA VAL A 463 7.99 1.39 13.11
C VAL A 463 9.05 2.48 12.89
N LEU A 464 9.69 2.93 13.96
CA LEU A 464 10.76 3.92 13.90
C LEU A 464 12.04 3.25 13.39
N LEU A 465 12.34 3.48 12.12
CA LEU A 465 13.35 2.73 11.36
C LEU A 465 14.71 2.72 12.06
N HIS A 466 15.20 3.88 12.45
CA HIS A 466 16.53 4.00 13.03
C HIS A 466 16.64 3.40 14.43
N GLU A 467 15.56 3.41 15.22
CA GLU A 467 15.56 2.80 16.55
C GLU A 467 15.73 1.28 16.44
N ASP A 468 15.04 0.64 15.50
CA ASP A 468 15.16 -0.80 15.26
C ASP A 468 16.54 -1.18 14.72
N TYR A 469 17.13 -0.37 13.83
CA TYR A 469 18.50 -0.60 13.37
C TYR A 469 19.52 -0.48 14.53
N GLN A 470 19.33 0.47 15.44
CA GLN A 470 20.19 0.61 16.62
C GLN A 470 19.99 -0.55 17.61
N LEU A 471 18.75 -1.02 17.79
CA LEU A 471 18.41 -2.05 18.77
C LEU A 471 18.76 -3.47 18.29
N TYR A 472 18.55 -3.78 17.01
CA TYR A 472 18.61 -5.16 16.49
C TYR A 472 19.72 -5.41 15.48
N VAL A 473 20.15 -4.41 14.71
CA VAL A 473 21.21 -4.57 13.69
C VAL A 473 22.58 -4.28 14.29
N LEU A 474 22.74 -3.13 14.96
CA LEU A 474 24.02 -2.69 15.51
C LEU A 474 24.69 -3.73 16.45
N PRO A 475 23.97 -4.40 17.38
CA PRO A 475 24.59 -5.41 18.23
C PRO A 475 25.21 -6.57 17.46
N GLN A 476 24.57 -7.03 16.38
CA GLN A 476 25.09 -8.11 15.54
C GLN A 476 26.36 -7.67 14.79
N ILE A 477 26.36 -6.46 14.23
CA ILE A 477 27.55 -5.90 13.56
C ILE A 477 28.72 -5.77 14.54
N LEU A 478 28.45 -5.37 15.79
CA LEU A 478 29.47 -5.28 16.83
C LEU A 478 30.03 -6.66 17.22
N GLU A 479 29.21 -7.70 17.21
CA GLU A 479 29.65 -9.08 17.42
C GLU A 479 30.56 -9.56 16.29
N SER A 480 30.14 -9.40 15.03
CA SER A 480 30.96 -9.74 13.85
C SER A 480 32.28 -8.96 13.84
N LYS A 481 32.26 -7.67 14.17
CA LYS A 481 33.46 -6.84 14.33
C LYS A 481 34.42 -7.40 15.40
N LYS A 482 33.90 -7.85 16.54
CA LYS A 482 34.72 -8.45 17.62
C LYS A 482 35.34 -9.77 17.15
N MET A 483 34.57 -10.63 16.49
CA MET A 483 35.05 -11.89 15.92
C MET A 483 36.16 -11.64 14.89
N ALA A 484 35.92 -10.77 13.91
CA ALA A 484 36.91 -10.40 12.89
C ALA A 484 38.19 -9.80 13.50
N LYS A 485 38.08 -8.95 14.52
CA LYS A 485 39.24 -8.39 15.24
C LYS A 485 40.13 -9.48 15.86
N SER A 486 39.53 -10.55 16.39
CA SER A 486 40.28 -11.68 16.96
C SER A 486 40.92 -12.59 15.89
N GLY A 487 40.35 -12.62 14.69
CA GLY A 487 40.83 -13.41 13.54
C GLY A 487 41.94 -12.75 12.71
N ARG A 488 42.16 -11.44 12.82
CA ARG A 488 43.15 -10.69 12.01
C ARG A 488 44.57 -11.21 12.04
N THR A 489 45.00 -11.78 13.16
CA THR A 489 46.35 -12.35 13.28
C THR A 489 46.52 -13.65 12.48
N LYS A 490 45.45 -14.21 11.89
CA LYS A 490 45.45 -15.52 11.23
C LYS A 490 45.08 -15.47 9.73
N GLN A 491 44.26 -14.53 9.26
CA GLN A 491 43.74 -14.51 7.88
C GLN A 491 43.54 -13.08 7.33
N LYS A 492 43.91 -12.86 6.06
CA LYS A 492 43.75 -11.58 5.33
C LYS A 492 42.28 -11.18 5.12
N GLU A 493 41.36 -12.15 5.06
CA GLU A 493 39.92 -11.91 4.91
C GLU A 493 39.32 -11.24 6.16
N ALA A 494 39.82 -11.57 7.36
CA ALA A 494 39.37 -10.99 8.62
C ALA A 494 39.72 -9.49 8.76
N ASP A 495 40.75 -9.01 8.06
CA ASP A 495 41.10 -7.59 8.02
C ASP A 495 40.06 -6.78 7.24
N LEU A 496 39.63 -7.29 6.08
CA LEU A 496 38.60 -6.66 5.24
C LEU A 496 37.26 -6.64 5.98
N GLU A 497 36.83 -7.79 6.50
CA GLU A 497 35.58 -7.92 7.25
C GLU A 497 35.54 -6.95 8.44
N TYR A 498 36.63 -6.83 9.20
CA TYR A 498 36.71 -5.84 10.27
C TYR A 498 36.60 -4.40 9.77
N SER A 499 37.26 -4.07 8.65
CA SER A 499 37.21 -2.73 8.09
C SER A 499 35.79 -2.35 7.67
N VAL A 500 35.10 -3.27 7.00
CA VAL A 500 33.70 -3.10 6.59
C VAL A 500 32.79 -3.01 7.81
N ALA A 501 32.90 -3.91 8.78
CA ALA A 501 32.10 -3.87 10.01
C ALA A 501 32.28 -2.56 10.79
N LYS A 502 33.50 -2.02 10.84
CA LYS A 502 33.77 -0.70 11.44
C LYS A 502 33.08 0.44 10.68
N GLN A 503 33.00 0.36 9.36
CA GLN A 503 32.30 1.34 8.53
C GLN A 503 30.78 1.24 8.71
N VAL A 504 30.23 0.02 8.78
CA VAL A 504 28.80 -0.22 9.05
C VAL A 504 28.38 0.32 10.41
N GLU A 505 29.15 0.03 11.46
CA GLU A 505 28.91 0.56 12.81
C GLU A 505 28.85 2.09 12.83
N LYS A 506 29.83 2.74 12.17
CA LYS A 506 29.85 4.21 12.04
C LYS A 506 28.61 4.71 11.30
N MET A 507 28.27 4.09 10.18
CA MET A 507 27.12 4.45 9.35
C MET A 507 25.81 4.35 10.13
N ILE A 508 25.54 3.24 10.83
CA ILE A 508 24.32 3.08 11.65
C ILE A 508 24.27 4.09 12.80
N SER A 509 25.43 4.44 13.38
CA SER A 509 25.50 5.41 14.48
C SER A 509 25.19 6.85 14.04
N GLU A 510 25.52 7.22 12.79
CA GLU A 510 25.41 8.59 12.28
C GLU A 510 24.19 8.82 11.37
N VAL A 511 23.67 7.77 10.71
CA VAL A 511 22.65 7.91 9.65
C VAL A 511 21.33 8.49 10.16
N HIS A 512 20.94 8.22 11.41
CA HIS A 512 19.72 8.80 11.99
C HIS A 512 19.81 10.34 12.00
N GLU A 513 20.93 10.91 12.47
CA GLU A 513 21.10 12.36 12.48
C GLU A 513 21.13 12.95 11.06
N GLN A 514 21.74 12.23 10.11
CA GLN A 514 21.72 12.64 8.70
C GLN A 514 20.31 12.64 8.12
N ALA A 515 19.49 11.62 8.44
CA ALA A 515 18.11 11.53 7.98
C ALA A 515 17.27 12.69 8.53
N LEU A 516 17.35 12.97 9.84
CA LEU A 516 16.63 14.09 10.47
C LEU A 516 16.94 15.46 9.83
N LEU A 517 18.16 15.64 9.32
CA LEU A 517 18.60 16.90 8.74
C LEU A 517 18.36 17.03 7.23
N SER A 518 18.22 15.92 6.51
CA SER A 518 18.28 15.96 5.04
C SER A 518 17.19 15.18 4.30
N CYS A 519 16.41 14.34 4.97
CA CYS A 519 15.37 13.54 4.30
C CYS A 519 14.36 14.42 3.55
N ASP A 520 13.78 15.44 4.20
CA ASP A 520 12.81 16.32 3.55
C ASP A 520 13.39 17.05 2.35
N ALA A 521 14.61 17.61 2.46
CA ALA A 521 15.27 18.28 1.35
C ALA A 521 15.49 17.35 0.13
N ILE A 522 15.91 16.10 0.36
CA ILE A 522 16.12 15.11 -0.71
C ILE A 522 14.79 14.81 -1.42
N HIS A 523 13.73 14.58 -0.66
CA HIS A 523 12.41 14.29 -1.21
C HIS A 523 11.78 15.50 -1.90
N HIS A 524 11.95 16.71 -1.34
CA HIS A 524 11.50 17.95 -1.96
C HIS A 524 12.17 18.20 -3.32
N GLU A 525 13.48 17.98 -3.46
CA GLU A 525 14.17 18.07 -4.76
C GLU A 525 13.63 17.08 -5.79
N ARG A 526 13.25 15.87 -5.37
CA ARG A 526 12.60 14.87 -6.25
C ARG A 526 11.20 15.31 -6.65
N ARG A 527 10.40 15.83 -5.72
CA ARG A 527 9.09 16.40 -6.01
C ARG A 527 9.17 17.54 -7.02
N ILE A 528 10.18 18.41 -6.92
CA ILE A 528 10.44 19.47 -7.92
C ILE A 528 10.75 18.87 -9.30
N LEU A 529 11.63 17.87 -9.38
CA LEU A 529 11.94 17.19 -10.64
C LEU A 529 10.68 16.58 -11.27
N LEU A 530 9.91 15.83 -10.48
CA LEU A 530 8.71 15.14 -10.96
C LEU A 530 7.61 16.12 -11.37
N LYS A 531 7.43 17.21 -10.62
CA LYS A 531 6.53 18.31 -11.00
C LYS A 531 6.86 18.85 -12.39
N GLN A 532 8.15 19.03 -12.70
CA GLN A 532 8.60 19.52 -14.00
C GLN A 532 8.39 18.48 -15.11
N GLU A 533 8.79 17.22 -14.89
CA GLU A 533 8.71 16.19 -15.92
C GLU A 533 7.25 15.76 -16.20
N ILE A 534 6.42 15.56 -15.16
CA ILE A 534 4.99 15.26 -15.32
C ILE A 534 4.26 16.43 -16.00
N GLY A 535 4.52 17.68 -15.58
CA GLY A 535 3.93 18.84 -16.22
C GLY A 535 4.27 18.92 -17.73
N ARG A 536 5.52 18.60 -18.10
CA ARG A 536 5.93 18.50 -19.51
C ARG A 536 5.23 17.35 -20.23
N MET A 537 5.11 16.18 -19.61
CA MET A 537 4.39 15.03 -20.19
C MET A 537 2.93 15.37 -20.48
N VAL A 538 2.22 15.98 -19.53
CA VAL A 538 0.81 16.36 -19.70
C VAL A 538 0.67 17.29 -20.90
N LEU A 539 1.48 18.34 -20.99
CA LEU A 539 1.45 19.27 -22.13
C LEU A 539 1.79 18.57 -23.45
N PHE A 540 2.86 17.79 -23.46
CA PHE A 540 3.37 17.13 -24.67
C PHE A 540 2.40 16.09 -25.23
N PHE A 541 1.81 15.23 -24.39
CA PHE A 541 0.87 14.21 -24.84
C PHE A 541 -0.54 14.76 -25.09
N THR A 542 -0.87 15.92 -24.53
CA THR A 542 -2.10 16.65 -24.91
C THR A 542 -1.96 17.23 -26.32
N ASP A 543 -0.80 17.80 -26.66
CA ASP A 543 -0.53 18.35 -27.99
C ASP A 543 -0.33 17.26 -29.05
N GLN A 544 0.41 16.19 -28.72
CA GLN A 544 0.69 15.06 -29.61
C GLN A 544 0.28 13.70 -29.01
N PRO A 545 -1.03 13.36 -28.99
CA PRO A 545 -1.52 12.12 -28.38
C PRO A 545 -0.94 10.83 -28.96
N SER A 546 -0.56 10.82 -30.24
CA SER A 546 0.02 9.65 -30.91
C SER A 546 1.35 9.20 -30.30
N LEU A 547 2.04 10.09 -29.57
CA LEU A 547 3.31 9.79 -28.90
C LEU A 547 3.12 9.20 -27.50
N LEU A 548 1.90 9.16 -26.96
CA LEU A 548 1.64 8.57 -25.66
C LEU A 548 1.87 7.05 -25.67
N ALA A 549 1.35 6.36 -26.67
CA ALA A 549 1.46 4.91 -26.80
C ALA A 549 2.92 4.38 -26.81
N PRO A 550 3.84 4.90 -27.64
CA PRO A 550 5.23 4.44 -27.63
C PRO A 550 5.97 4.79 -26.32
N ASN A 551 5.55 5.86 -25.61
CA ASN A 551 6.17 6.30 -24.36
C ASN A 551 5.47 5.79 -23.08
N ILE A 552 4.51 4.86 -23.19
CA ILE A 552 3.67 4.46 -22.05
C ILE A 552 4.46 3.90 -20.86
N GLN A 553 5.58 3.20 -21.12
CA GLN A 553 6.44 2.66 -20.07
C GLN A 553 7.10 3.79 -19.24
N MET A 554 7.52 4.87 -19.90
CA MET A 554 8.06 6.06 -19.22
C MET A 554 6.99 6.77 -18.39
N VAL A 555 5.74 6.81 -18.88
CA VAL A 555 4.60 7.35 -18.12
C VAL A 555 4.36 6.54 -16.85
N PHE A 556 4.39 5.20 -16.91
CA PHE A 556 4.29 4.37 -15.71
C PHE A 556 5.42 4.61 -14.72
N SER A 557 6.66 4.77 -15.18
CA SER A 557 7.79 5.09 -14.32
C SER A 557 7.64 6.45 -13.63
N ALA A 558 7.18 7.48 -14.37
CA ALA A 558 6.95 8.80 -13.80
C ALA A 558 5.79 8.80 -12.78
N LEU A 559 4.69 8.12 -13.08
CA LEU A 559 3.57 7.94 -12.16
C LEU A 559 4.01 7.19 -10.89
N ALA A 560 4.76 6.10 -11.03
CA ALA A 560 5.25 5.32 -9.89
C ALA A 560 6.16 6.14 -8.96
N LEU A 561 7.06 6.95 -9.53
CA LEU A 561 7.93 7.83 -8.76
C LEU A 561 7.14 8.94 -8.07
N ALA A 562 6.20 9.59 -8.75
CA ALA A 562 5.36 10.62 -8.15
C ALA A 562 4.44 10.07 -7.05
N GLN A 563 3.84 8.89 -7.28
CA GLN A 563 3.09 8.15 -6.27
C GLN A 563 3.95 7.89 -5.02
N SER A 564 5.21 7.45 -5.21
CA SER A 564 6.12 7.19 -4.09
C SER A 564 6.43 8.44 -3.27
N GLU A 565 6.64 9.58 -3.91
CA GLU A 565 6.97 10.84 -3.23
C GLU A 565 5.74 11.45 -2.52
N VAL A 566 4.55 11.34 -3.13
CA VAL A 566 3.30 11.79 -2.50
C VAL A 566 2.98 10.93 -1.27
N ILE A 567 3.09 9.60 -1.37
CA ILE A 567 2.87 8.71 -0.24
C ILE A 567 3.91 8.96 0.86
N TRP A 568 5.19 9.10 0.50
CA TRP A 568 6.26 9.37 1.46
C TRP A 568 5.99 10.65 2.25
N TYR A 569 5.54 11.73 1.58
CA TYR A 569 5.21 12.99 2.24
C TYR A 569 4.16 12.80 3.34
N PHE A 570 3.01 12.18 3.01
CA PHE A 570 1.93 11.98 3.99
C PHE A 570 2.28 10.96 5.08
N GLN A 571 3.20 10.03 4.81
CA GLN A 571 3.75 9.12 5.82
C GLN A 571 4.65 9.80 6.85
N HIS A 572 5.30 10.91 6.47
CA HIS A 572 6.31 11.55 7.30
C HIS A 572 5.82 12.86 7.94
N VAL A 573 4.79 13.51 7.39
CA VAL A 573 4.16 14.70 8.02
C VAL A 573 3.69 14.37 9.44
N GLY A 574 4.15 15.15 10.41
CA GLY A 574 3.77 14.97 11.82
C GLY A 574 4.56 13.89 12.58
N ILE A 575 5.52 13.21 11.94
CA ILE A 575 6.39 12.24 12.62
C ILE A 575 7.37 12.97 13.55
N ALA A 576 7.38 12.57 14.82
CA ALA A 576 8.40 12.95 15.79
C ALA A 576 9.35 11.77 16.02
N SER A 577 10.66 12.02 15.90
CA SER A 577 11.69 11.01 16.18
C SER A 577 12.59 11.49 17.32
N SER A 578 13.05 10.56 18.16
CA SER A 578 13.96 10.88 19.27
C SER A 578 15.33 10.24 19.09
N LYS A 579 16.39 10.92 19.55
CA LYS A 579 17.74 10.35 19.63
C LYS A 579 17.86 9.24 20.68
N SER A 580 16.92 9.15 21.64
CA SER A 580 16.87 8.09 22.65
C SER A 580 15.53 8.06 23.40
N LYS A 581 15.19 6.91 24.03
CA LYS A 581 14.02 6.78 24.94
C LYS A 581 14.01 7.79 26.11
N ALA A 582 15.12 8.49 26.37
CA ALA A 582 15.28 9.47 27.46
C ALA A 582 15.49 10.93 26.97
N SER A 583 15.59 11.17 25.66
CA SER A 583 15.71 12.52 25.09
C SER A 583 14.34 13.05 24.66
N ARG A 584 14.16 14.38 24.69
CA ARG A 584 12.98 15.01 24.08
C ARG A 584 12.92 14.64 22.59
N ALA A 585 11.75 14.19 22.14
CA ALA A 585 11.48 13.97 20.72
C ALA A 585 11.68 15.29 19.97
N VAL A 586 12.44 15.24 18.88
CA VAL A 586 12.64 16.38 18.00
C VAL A 586 11.68 16.17 16.82
N PRO A 587 10.67 17.04 16.63
CA PRO A 587 9.82 16.96 15.46
C PRO A 587 10.67 17.21 14.22
N VAL A 588 10.47 16.40 13.17
CA VAL A 588 11.11 16.67 11.88
C VAL A 588 10.31 17.78 11.21
N ASP A 589 11.01 18.84 10.82
CA ASP A 589 10.42 20.03 10.19
C ASP A 589 10.15 19.73 8.71
N ILE A 590 9.09 18.99 8.44
CA ILE A 590 8.56 18.79 7.08
C ILE A 590 7.61 19.94 6.80
N ASP A 591 7.87 20.70 5.75
CA ASP A 591 7.05 21.86 5.41
C ASP A 591 5.61 21.42 5.10
N PRO A 592 4.62 21.77 5.96
CA PRO A 592 3.23 21.45 5.69
C PRO A 592 2.67 22.26 4.51
N ASN A 593 3.40 23.27 4.02
CA ASN A 593 3.00 24.17 2.94
C ASN A 593 3.64 23.85 1.59
N ASP A 594 4.26 22.67 1.42
CA ASP A 594 4.91 22.31 0.16
C ASP A 594 3.93 22.42 -1.02
N PRO A 595 4.08 23.42 -1.91
CA PRO A 595 3.13 23.67 -2.97
C PRO A 595 3.22 22.60 -4.06
N THR A 596 4.30 21.81 -4.11
CA THR A 596 4.51 20.79 -5.15
C THR A 596 3.51 19.65 -5.08
N ILE A 597 2.95 19.35 -3.91
CA ILE A 597 2.00 18.25 -3.71
C ILE A 597 0.75 18.43 -4.58
N GLY A 598 0.12 19.61 -4.54
CA GLY A 598 -1.05 19.90 -5.37
C GLY A 598 -0.77 19.75 -6.87
N PHE A 599 0.41 20.19 -7.34
CA PHE A 599 0.82 20.02 -8.74
C PHE A 599 1.04 18.56 -9.12
N LEU A 600 1.63 17.76 -8.23
CA LEU A 600 1.88 16.34 -8.48
C LEU A 600 0.56 15.58 -8.57
N LEU A 601 -0.36 15.81 -7.63
CA LEU A 601 -1.70 15.21 -7.65
C LEU A 601 -2.41 15.52 -8.98
N ASP A 602 -2.43 16.80 -9.36
CA ASP A 602 -3.09 17.26 -10.59
C ASP A 602 -2.44 16.70 -11.85
N GLY A 603 -1.11 16.72 -11.94
CA GLY A 603 -0.38 16.17 -13.08
C GLY A 603 -0.52 14.65 -13.21
N MET A 604 -0.53 13.92 -12.09
CA MET A 604 -0.78 12.48 -12.07
C MET A 604 -2.20 12.15 -12.55
N ASP A 605 -3.21 12.89 -12.08
CA ASP A 605 -4.60 12.71 -12.49
C ASP A 605 -4.77 12.95 -14.00
N HIS A 606 -4.25 14.07 -14.51
CA HIS A 606 -4.27 14.39 -15.94
C HIS A 606 -3.58 13.32 -16.79
N LEU A 607 -2.41 12.81 -16.37
CA LEU A 607 -1.76 11.71 -17.08
C LEU A 607 -2.61 10.44 -17.09
N CYS A 608 -3.25 10.10 -15.96
CA CYS A 608 -4.14 8.95 -15.89
C CYS A 608 -5.35 9.13 -16.83
N CYS A 609 -5.96 10.31 -16.84
CA CYS A 609 -7.05 10.66 -17.76
C CYS A 609 -6.63 10.58 -19.23
N LEU A 610 -5.42 11.04 -19.59
CA LEU A 610 -4.88 10.89 -20.95
C LEU A 610 -4.71 9.41 -21.33
N VAL A 611 -4.17 8.58 -20.44
CA VAL A 611 -4.03 7.13 -20.69
C VAL A 611 -5.38 6.47 -20.92
N ARG A 612 -6.38 6.75 -20.07
CA ARG A 612 -7.76 6.23 -20.22
C ARG A 612 -8.39 6.71 -21.54
N LYS A 613 -8.24 7.99 -21.86
CA LYS A 613 -8.76 8.60 -23.10
C LYS A 613 -8.20 7.94 -24.37
N TYR A 614 -6.93 7.54 -24.35
CA TYR A 614 -6.23 6.95 -25.51
C TYR A 614 -5.95 5.45 -25.39
N ILE A 615 -6.71 4.73 -24.54
CA ILE A 615 -6.55 3.29 -24.31
C ILE A 615 -6.52 2.46 -25.61
N ALA A 616 -7.38 2.80 -26.59
CA ALA A 616 -7.44 2.09 -27.86
C ALA A 616 -6.14 2.26 -28.68
N ALA A 617 -5.53 3.45 -28.66
CA ALA A 617 -4.28 3.72 -29.37
C ALA A 617 -3.10 2.96 -28.73
N ILE A 618 -3.05 2.93 -27.40
CA ILE A 618 -2.03 2.19 -26.63
C ILE A 618 -2.14 0.69 -26.91
N ARG A 619 -3.36 0.14 -26.86
CA ARG A 619 -3.64 -1.25 -27.20
C ARG A 619 -3.23 -1.59 -28.64
N GLY A 620 -3.57 -0.74 -29.60
CA GLY A 620 -3.19 -0.91 -31.00
C GLY A 620 -1.67 -0.94 -31.19
N TYR A 621 -0.94 -0.04 -30.54
CA TYR A 621 0.51 -0.03 -30.56
C TYR A 621 1.10 -1.31 -29.95
N ALA A 622 0.59 -1.75 -28.79
CA ALA A 622 1.03 -2.96 -28.12
C ALA A 622 0.83 -4.22 -29.00
N LEU A 623 -0.34 -4.36 -29.64
CA LEU A 623 -0.62 -5.46 -30.57
C LEU A 623 0.34 -5.47 -31.76
N SER A 624 0.63 -4.29 -32.32
CA SER A 624 1.62 -4.14 -33.40
C SER A 624 3.03 -4.57 -32.95
N TYR A 625 3.44 -4.18 -31.74
CA TYR A 625 4.72 -4.59 -31.17
C TYR A 625 4.80 -6.11 -31.01
N LEU A 626 3.77 -6.74 -30.42
CA LEU A 626 3.73 -8.18 -30.18
C LEU A 626 3.73 -8.99 -31.49
N SER A 627 3.01 -8.51 -32.52
CA SER A 627 3.02 -9.13 -33.85
C SER A 627 4.42 -9.12 -34.47
N SER A 628 5.16 -8.01 -34.32
CA SER A 628 6.57 -7.94 -34.74
C SER A 628 7.48 -8.84 -33.90
N CYS A 629 7.22 -8.94 -32.59
CA CYS A 629 7.98 -9.78 -31.67
C CYS A 629 7.91 -11.27 -32.04
N ALA A 630 6.77 -11.75 -32.55
CA ALA A 630 6.62 -13.13 -33.02
C ALA A 630 7.73 -13.55 -34.00
N GLY A 631 8.05 -12.68 -34.96
CA GLY A 631 9.11 -12.90 -35.94
C GLY A 631 10.51 -12.92 -35.33
N ARG A 632 10.77 -12.03 -34.36
CA ARG A 632 12.06 -11.93 -33.66
C ARG A 632 12.31 -13.16 -32.77
N ILE A 633 11.32 -13.59 -32.00
CA ILE A 633 11.42 -14.80 -31.17
C ILE A 633 11.64 -16.04 -32.05
N ARG A 634 10.91 -16.17 -33.16
CA ARG A 634 11.11 -17.30 -34.09
C ARG A 634 12.53 -17.33 -34.65
N PHE A 635 13.07 -16.16 -35.03
CA PHE A 635 14.45 -16.05 -35.49
C PHE A 635 15.45 -16.48 -34.41
N LEU A 636 15.27 -16.00 -33.16
CA LEU A 636 16.16 -16.33 -32.04
C LEU A 636 16.16 -17.83 -31.72
N LEU A 637 14.98 -18.46 -31.71
CA LEU A 637 14.84 -19.91 -31.53
C LEU A 637 15.48 -20.72 -32.66
N GLY A 638 15.56 -20.17 -33.87
CA GLY A 638 16.20 -20.79 -35.04
C GLY A 638 17.71 -20.58 -35.14
N THR A 639 18.33 -19.85 -34.20
CA THR A 639 19.78 -19.61 -34.22
C THR A 639 20.57 -20.92 -34.01
N PRO A 640 21.77 -21.08 -34.62
CA PRO A 640 22.57 -22.29 -34.45
C PRO A 640 22.88 -22.61 -32.98
N GLY A 641 23.08 -21.58 -32.15
CA GLY A 641 23.31 -21.72 -30.72
C GLY A 641 22.10 -22.32 -30.00
N MET A 642 20.89 -21.86 -30.31
CA MET A 642 19.65 -22.41 -29.72
C MET A 642 19.34 -23.82 -30.22
N VAL A 643 19.53 -24.09 -31.51
CA VAL A 643 19.30 -25.44 -32.08
C VAL A 643 20.27 -26.47 -31.53
N ALA A 644 21.49 -26.06 -31.15
CA ALA A 644 22.49 -26.91 -30.53
C ALA A 644 22.20 -27.22 -29.05
N LEU A 645 21.29 -26.50 -28.39
CA LEU A 645 20.89 -26.81 -27.02
C LEU A 645 19.97 -28.03 -26.99
N ASP A 646 20.28 -28.97 -26.11
CA ASP A 646 19.44 -30.14 -25.84
C ASP A 646 18.27 -29.72 -24.92
N LEU A 647 17.27 -29.07 -25.52
CA LEU A 647 16.05 -28.65 -24.82
C LEU A 647 15.16 -29.86 -24.56
N ASP A 648 14.66 -29.99 -23.33
CA ASP A 648 13.65 -31.00 -23.02
C ASP A 648 12.33 -30.76 -23.80
N ALA A 649 11.51 -31.80 -23.88
CA ALA A 649 10.26 -31.74 -24.66
C ALA A 649 9.28 -30.69 -24.11
N SER A 650 9.28 -30.47 -22.80
CA SER A 650 8.43 -29.46 -22.13
C SER A 650 8.80 -28.03 -22.52
N LEU A 651 10.06 -27.65 -22.36
CA LEU A 651 10.56 -26.31 -22.66
C LEU A 651 10.47 -26.02 -24.16
N LYS A 652 10.77 -27.02 -25.00
CA LYS A 652 10.55 -26.92 -26.45
C LYS A 652 9.08 -26.70 -26.80
N GLY A 653 8.17 -27.43 -26.14
CA GLY A 653 6.72 -27.26 -26.29
C GLY A 653 6.25 -25.87 -25.88
N LEU A 654 6.74 -25.35 -24.76
CA LEU A 654 6.41 -24.00 -24.28
C LEU A 654 6.89 -22.91 -25.26
N PHE A 655 8.12 -23.00 -25.78
CA PHE A 655 8.58 -22.05 -26.79
C PHE A 655 7.74 -22.07 -28.08
N GLN A 656 7.28 -23.25 -28.51
CA GLN A 656 6.36 -23.38 -29.64
C GLN A 656 4.99 -22.77 -29.34
N GLN A 657 4.47 -22.94 -28.12
CA GLN A 657 3.24 -22.31 -27.66
C GLN A 657 3.36 -20.78 -27.64
N ILE A 658 4.45 -20.22 -27.11
CA ILE A 658 4.73 -18.79 -27.12
C ILE A 658 4.68 -18.22 -28.54
N VAL A 659 5.37 -18.85 -29.50
CA VAL A 659 5.35 -18.41 -30.90
C VAL A 659 3.94 -18.49 -31.48
N LYS A 660 3.21 -19.58 -31.20
CA LYS A 660 1.82 -19.76 -31.65
C LYS A 660 0.88 -18.69 -31.09
N HIS A 661 1.00 -18.34 -29.81
CA HIS A 661 0.21 -17.27 -29.20
C HIS A 661 0.45 -15.94 -29.91
N LEU A 662 1.71 -15.59 -30.14
CA LEU A 662 2.09 -14.33 -30.79
C LEU A 662 1.68 -14.26 -32.28
N GLU A 663 1.71 -15.40 -32.99
CA GLU A 663 1.27 -15.49 -34.40
C GLU A 663 -0.24 -15.34 -34.57
N ASN A 664 -1.03 -15.78 -33.57
CA ASN A 664 -2.48 -15.73 -33.58
C ASN A 664 -3.05 -14.39 -33.08
N ILE A 665 -2.19 -13.42 -32.72
CA ILE A 665 -2.63 -12.10 -32.30
C ILE A 665 -3.44 -11.44 -33.44
N PRO A 666 -4.60 -10.81 -33.14
CA PRO A 666 -5.39 -10.10 -34.13
C PRO A 666 -4.55 -9.09 -34.90
N LYS A 667 -4.48 -9.26 -36.22
CA LYS A 667 -3.80 -8.30 -37.10
C LYS A 667 -4.68 -7.07 -37.26
N LEU A 668 -4.08 -5.89 -37.11
CA LEU A 668 -4.75 -4.60 -37.29
C LEU A 668 -5.13 -4.43 -38.77
N GLN A 669 -6.36 -4.78 -39.13
CA GLN A 669 -6.98 -4.41 -40.40
C GLN A 669 -8.19 -3.51 -40.08
N GLY A 670 -8.07 -2.20 -40.36
CA GLY A 670 -9.17 -1.23 -40.50
C GLY A 670 -10.17 -1.04 -39.34
N GLU A 671 -10.21 0.19 -38.81
CA GLU A 671 -11.29 0.86 -38.06
C GLU A 671 -11.85 0.27 -36.73
N ASN A 672 -11.70 -1.02 -36.41
CA ASN A 672 -12.30 -1.62 -35.19
C ASN A 672 -11.30 -1.90 -34.05
N ILE A 673 -10.37 -0.98 -33.75
CA ILE A 673 -9.36 -1.18 -32.68
C ILE A 673 -10.00 -1.16 -31.28
N SER A 674 -11.08 -0.38 -31.09
CA SER A 674 -11.78 -0.24 -29.80
C SER A 674 -12.53 -1.50 -29.36
N ALA A 675 -12.88 -2.39 -30.30
CA ALA A 675 -13.69 -3.59 -30.04
C ALA A 675 -12.88 -4.89 -29.89
N ILE A 676 -11.54 -4.85 -30.10
CA ILE A 676 -10.70 -6.05 -29.98
C ILE A 676 -10.45 -6.34 -28.50
N THR A 677 -11.29 -7.18 -27.91
CA THR A 677 -11.00 -7.83 -26.64
C THR A 677 -10.08 -9.02 -26.92
N CYS A 678 -8.80 -8.89 -26.59
CA CYS A 678 -7.80 -9.95 -26.72
C CYS A 678 -7.25 -10.30 -25.35
N ASP A 679 -7.59 -11.47 -24.82
CA ASP A 679 -7.01 -11.99 -23.58
C ASP A 679 -5.66 -12.67 -23.88
N LEU A 680 -4.60 -12.21 -23.20
CA LEU A 680 -3.23 -12.73 -23.34
C LEU A 680 -2.72 -13.37 -22.05
N SER A 681 -3.62 -13.71 -21.12
CA SER A 681 -3.28 -14.34 -19.84
C SER A 681 -2.57 -15.68 -20.01
N GLU A 682 -2.98 -16.52 -20.96
CA GLU A 682 -2.33 -17.81 -21.25
C GLU A 682 -0.89 -17.62 -21.78
N PHE A 683 -0.67 -16.62 -22.64
CA PHE A 683 0.68 -16.27 -23.07
C PHE A 683 1.57 -15.87 -21.89
N ARG A 684 1.04 -15.04 -20.97
CA ARG A 684 1.76 -14.63 -19.76
C ARG A 684 2.08 -15.82 -18.85
N LYS A 685 1.14 -16.76 -18.68
CA LYS A 685 1.33 -18.01 -17.90
C LYS A 685 2.40 -18.92 -18.51
N ASP A 686 2.37 -19.10 -19.83
CA ASP A 686 3.37 -19.91 -20.54
C ASP A 686 4.77 -19.26 -20.45
N TRP A 687 4.86 -17.93 -20.55
CA TRP A 687 6.13 -17.21 -20.41
C TRP A 687 6.68 -17.32 -18.98
N LEU A 688 5.82 -17.14 -17.97
CA LEU A 688 6.17 -17.37 -16.57
C LEU A 688 6.65 -18.81 -16.35
N SER A 689 5.99 -19.80 -16.96
CA SER A 689 6.41 -21.21 -16.86
C SER A 689 7.80 -21.45 -17.46
N ILE A 690 8.11 -20.81 -18.59
CA ILE A 690 9.47 -20.81 -19.15
C ILE A 690 10.46 -20.20 -18.16
N LEU A 691 10.19 -18.98 -17.68
CA LEU A 691 11.06 -18.29 -16.72
C LEU A 691 11.33 -19.14 -15.48
N MET A 692 10.33 -19.88 -15.01
CA MET A 692 10.43 -20.76 -13.85
C MET A 692 11.35 -21.96 -14.09
N ILE A 693 11.27 -22.58 -15.27
CA ILE A 693 12.19 -23.66 -15.65
C ILE A 693 13.61 -23.11 -15.74
N VAL A 694 13.81 -22.00 -16.44
CA VAL A 694 15.15 -21.49 -16.76
C VAL A 694 15.81 -20.75 -15.58
N THR A 695 15.03 -20.30 -14.60
CA THR A 695 15.53 -19.72 -13.34
C THR A 695 15.84 -20.81 -12.30
N SER A 696 15.40 -22.05 -12.50
CA SER A 696 15.71 -23.14 -11.59
C SER A 696 17.17 -23.59 -11.72
N ALA A 697 17.90 -23.62 -10.61
CA ALA A 697 19.23 -24.20 -10.50
C ALA A 697 19.22 -25.72 -10.71
N ARG A 698 18.04 -26.37 -10.61
CA ARG A 698 17.85 -27.81 -10.86
C ARG A 698 17.61 -28.12 -12.34
N SER A 699 17.43 -27.11 -13.19
CA SER A 699 17.21 -27.30 -14.63
C SER A 699 18.52 -27.61 -15.36
N SER A 700 18.45 -28.49 -16.37
CA SER A 700 19.57 -28.75 -17.29
C SER A 700 19.92 -27.53 -18.13
N ILE A 701 18.89 -26.75 -18.52
CA ILE A 701 19.02 -25.51 -19.29
C ILE A 701 18.51 -24.35 -18.45
N ASN A 702 19.42 -23.44 -18.09
CA ASN A 702 19.12 -22.24 -17.31
C ASN A 702 19.27 -20.96 -18.15
N ILE A 703 18.95 -19.82 -17.55
CA ILE A 703 19.02 -18.49 -18.17
C ILE A 703 20.38 -18.23 -18.85
N ARG A 704 21.49 -18.58 -18.20
CA ARG A 704 22.84 -18.32 -18.74
C ARG A 704 23.08 -19.09 -20.04
N HIS A 705 22.56 -20.32 -20.13
CA HIS A 705 22.64 -21.13 -21.35
C HIS A 705 21.84 -20.48 -22.49
N LEU A 706 20.62 -20.00 -22.20
CA LEU A 706 19.78 -19.33 -23.20
C LEU A 706 20.37 -17.99 -23.68
N GLU A 707 20.89 -17.17 -22.77
CA GLU A 707 21.53 -15.91 -23.13
C GLU A 707 22.76 -16.16 -24.00
N LYS A 708 23.64 -17.07 -23.60
CA LYS A 708 24.85 -17.40 -24.38
C LYS A 708 24.50 -17.91 -25.78
N ALA A 709 23.41 -18.67 -25.92
CA ALA A 709 22.95 -19.21 -27.20
C ALA A 709 22.32 -18.15 -28.13
N THR A 710 21.81 -17.04 -27.59
CA THR A 710 21.02 -16.04 -28.35
C THR A 710 21.71 -14.69 -28.53
N VAL A 711 22.53 -14.28 -27.57
CA VAL A 711 23.24 -12.98 -27.56
C VAL A 711 24.39 -12.92 -28.58
N SER A 712 24.89 -14.06 -29.07
CA SER A 712 25.95 -14.11 -30.10
C SER A 712 25.56 -13.50 -31.45
N THR A 713 24.32 -13.01 -31.59
CA THR A 713 23.75 -12.40 -32.81
C THR A 713 23.90 -10.88 -32.88
N GLY A 714 24.42 -10.22 -31.83
CA GLY A 714 24.56 -8.75 -31.78
C GLY A 714 23.25 -7.98 -31.58
N LYS A 715 22.14 -8.69 -31.32
CA LYS A 715 20.82 -8.13 -30.96
C LYS A 715 20.43 -8.57 -29.54
N GLU A 716 19.34 -7.99 -29.04
CA GLU A 716 18.68 -8.41 -27.80
C GLU A 716 18.37 -9.92 -27.80
N GLY A 717 18.62 -10.58 -26.67
CA GLY A 717 18.47 -12.02 -26.52
C GLY A 717 17.01 -12.47 -26.36
N LEU A 718 16.79 -13.78 -26.33
CA LEU A 718 15.43 -14.35 -26.21
C LEU A 718 14.71 -13.92 -24.92
N LEU A 719 15.44 -13.78 -23.82
CA LEU A 719 14.87 -13.38 -22.54
C LEU A 719 14.47 -11.91 -22.51
N SER A 720 15.27 -11.00 -23.07
CA SER A 720 14.90 -9.58 -23.12
C SER A 720 13.69 -9.36 -24.03
N GLU A 721 13.65 -10.02 -25.19
CA GLU A 721 12.49 -9.97 -26.10
C GLU A 721 11.23 -10.58 -25.47
N GLY A 722 11.34 -11.72 -24.79
CA GLY A 722 10.21 -12.34 -24.10
C GLY A 722 9.70 -11.53 -22.90
N ASN A 723 10.60 -10.93 -22.11
CA ASN A 723 10.23 -10.02 -21.03
C ASN A 723 9.57 -8.73 -21.56
N ALA A 724 10.06 -8.19 -22.67
CA ALA A 724 9.43 -7.05 -23.33
C ALA A 724 8.04 -7.42 -23.87
N ALA A 725 7.90 -8.60 -24.50
CA ALA A 725 6.60 -9.11 -24.94
C ALA A 725 5.63 -9.33 -23.77
N TYR A 726 6.11 -9.83 -22.64
CA TYR A 726 5.31 -9.92 -21.41
C TYR A 726 4.79 -8.54 -21.01
N ASN A 727 5.65 -7.53 -20.90
CA ASN A 727 5.26 -6.17 -20.51
C ASN A 727 4.28 -5.54 -21.50
N TRP A 728 4.50 -5.68 -22.80
CA TRP A 728 3.59 -5.17 -23.82
C TRP A 728 2.25 -5.91 -23.87
N SER A 729 2.22 -7.21 -23.54
CA SER A 729 0.95 -7.95 -23.43
C SER A 729 0.02 -7.35 -22.39
N ARG A 730 0.57 -6.85 -21.26
CA ARG A 730 -0.22 -6.20 -20.21
C ARG A 730 -0.84 -4.88 -20.64
N CYS A 731 -0.27 -4.19 -21.62
CA CYS A 731 -0.86 -2.98 -22.19
C CYS A 731 -2.08 -3.29 -23.09
N VAL A 732 -2.36 -4.56 -23.40
CA VAL A 732 -3.50 -4.98 -24.20
C VAL A 732 -4.73 -5.21 -23.31
N ASP A 733 -4.63 -6.11 -22.34
CA ASP A 733 -5.75 -6.59 -21.51
C ASP A 733 -5.68 -6.13 -20.04
N GLU A 734 -4.51 -5.74 -19.52
CA GLU A 734 -4.31 -5.32 -18.13
C GLU A 734 -3.99 -3.81 -17.98
N LEU A 735 -4.28 -2.97 -18.98
CA LEU A 735 -3.84 -1.57 -18.96
C LEU A 735 -4.38 -0.77 -17.76
N GLU A 736 -5.66 -0.94 -17.41
CA GLU A 736 -6.25 -0.31 -16.22
C GLU A 736 -5.61 -0.82 -14.92
N SER A 737 -5.23 -2.09 -14.85
CA SER A 737 -4.50 -2.65 -13.71
C SER A 737 -3.10 -2.05 -13.59
N GLN A 738 -2.40 -1.84 -14.73
CA GLN A 738 -1.11 -1.13 -14.74
C GLN A 738 -1.26 0.33 -14.31
N LEU A 739 -2.30 1.01 -14.80
CA LEU A 739 -2.56 2.38 -14.44
C LEU A 739 -2.91 2.51 -12.95
N SER A 740 -3.74 1.61 -12.42
CA SER A 740 -4.06 1.57 -10.98
C SER A 740 -2.80 1.27 -10.14
N LYS A 741 -1.95 0.31 -10.55
CA LYS A 741 -0.70 0.00 -9.85
C LYS A 741 0.21 1.22 -9.67
N HIS A 742 0.41 2.00 -10.75
CA HIS A 742 1.41 3.08 -10.76
C HIS A 742 0.82 4.47 -10.48
N GLY A 743 -0.46 4.71 -10.78
CA GLY A 743 -1.11 6.02 -10.67
C GLY A 743 -2.15 6.14 -9.55
N SER A 744 -2.63 5.04 -8.96
CA SER A 744 -3.65 5.12 -7.90
C SER A 744 -3.07 5.68 -6.59
N LEU A 745 -3.78 6.62 -5.98
CA LEU A 745 -3.42 7.22 -4.70
C LEU A 745 -4.34 6.74 -3.56
N LYS A 746 -4.98 5.58 -3.74
CA LYS A 746 -5.92 5.01 -2.76
C LYS A 746 -5.35 4.92 -1.34
N LYS A 747 -4.05 4.66 -1.20
CA LYS A 747 -3.33 4.57 0.09
C LYS A 747 -3.40 5.87 0.90
N LEU A 748 -3.67 7.01 0.28
CA LEU A 748 -3.84 8.28 0.99
C LEU A 748 -5.09 8.32 1.87
N TYR A 749 -6.04 7.38 1.69
CA TYR A 749 -7.16 7.23 2.61
C TYR A 749 -6.71 7.12 4.07
N PHE A 750 -5.65 6.36 4.36
CA PHE A 750 -5.17 6.19 5.74
C PHE A 750 -4.54 7.46 6.33
N TYR A 751 -4.35 8.50 5.52
CA TYR A 751 -3.78 9.80 5.91
C TYR A 751 -4.74 10.97 5.63
N HIS A 752 -6.03 10.70 5.38
CA HIS A 752 -7.00 11.69 4.90
C HIS A 752 -7.11 12.95 5.78
N GLN A 753 -6.88 12.83 7.09
CA GLN A 753 -6.85 13.98 8.01
C GLN A 753 -5.73 14.97 7.67
N HIS A 754 -4.53 14.47 7.34
CA HIS A 754 -3.41 15.29 6.88
C HIS A 754 -3.69 15.88 5.50
N LEU A 755 -4.37 15.14 4.61
CA LEU A 755 -4.76 15.63 3.28
C LEU A 755 -5.61 16.91 3.40
N THR A 756 -6.63 16.92 4.26
CA THR A 756 -7.48 18.10 4.45
C THR A 756 -6.70 19.30 4.98
N ALA A 757 -5.69 19.08 5.83
CA ALA A 757 -4.82 20.14 6.32
C ALA A 757 -3.96 20.75 5.20
N VAL A 758 -3.29 19.90 4.41
CA VAL A 758 -2.38 20.33 3.33
C VAL A 758 -3.16 20.93 2.14
N PHE A 759 -4.37 20.42 1.88
CA PHE A 759 -5.27 20.97 0.85
C PHE A 759 -5.50 22.48 1.02
N ARG A 760 -5.65 22.95 2.26
CA ARG A 760 -5.85 24.38 2.55
C ARG A 760 -4.71 25.23 2.00
N ASN A 761 -3.48 24.72 1.97
CA ASN A 761 -2.34 25.43 1.40
C ASN A 761 -2.38 25.49 -0.13
N THR A 762 -2.97 24.50 -0.79
CA THR A 762 -3.22 24.54 -2.24
C THR A 762 -4.23 25.65 -2.59
N MET A 763 -5.27 25.81 -1.77
CA MET A 763 -6.31 26.82 -1.99
C MET A 763 -5.90 28.24 -1.54
N PHE A 764 -5.30 28.36 -0.37
CA PHE A 764 -5.14 29.64 0.33
C PHE A 764 -3.68 30.06 0.55
N GLY A 765 -2.72 29.18 0.24
CA GLY A 765 -1.29 29.49 0.40
C GLY A 765 -0.78 30.51 -0.62
N PRO A 766 0.33 31.21 -0.31
CA PRO A 766 0.89 32.26 -1.18
C PRO A 766 1.37 31.72 -2.54
N GLU A 767 1.92 30.49 -2.56
CA GLU A 767 2.29 29.77 -3.78
C GLU A 767 1.21 28.77 -4.24
N GLY A 768 0.11 28.68 -3.50
CA GLY A 768 -1.01 27.78 -3.75
C GLY A 768 -1.78 28.21 -5.01
N ARG A 769 -2.01 27.26 -5.91
CA ARG A 769 -2.82 27.46 -7.10
C ARG A 769 -4.16 26.73 -6.97
N PRO A 770 -5.28 27.44 -6.81
CA PRO A 770 -6.61 26.85 -6.67
C PRO A 770 -7.02 25.94 -7.83
N GLN A 771 -6.44 26.13 -9.01
CA GLN A 771 -6.68 25.28 -10.18
C GLN A 771 -6.32 23.80 -9.97
N HIS A 772 -5.47 23.47 -9.00
CA HIS A 772 -5.14 22.07 -8.69
C HIS A 772 -6.09 21.44 -7.66
N CYS A 773 -7.13 22.16 -7.21
CA CYS A 773 -8.03 21.68 -6.14
C CYS A 773 -8.81 20.43 -6.52
N CYS A 774 -9.20 20.26 -7.78
CA CYS A 774 -10.03 19.14 -8.22
C CYS A 774 -9.31 17.80 -8.13
N ALA A 775 -7.97 17.78 -8.25
CA ALA A 775 -7.17 16.58 -8.06
C ALA A 775 -7.33 15.99 -6.64
N TRP A 776 -7.45 16.86 -5.62
CA TRP A 776 -7.67 16.43 -4.23
C TRP A 776 -9.03 15.76 -4.06
N LEU A 777 -10.05 16.24 -4.75
CA LEU A 777 -11.38 15.63 -4.76
C LEU A 777 -11.37 14.29 -5.52
N GLY A 778 -10.72 14.24 -6.68
CA GLY A 778 -10.67 13.06 -7.55
C GLY A 778 -10.05 11.84 -6.87
N VAL A 779 -9.02 12.05 -6.03
CA VAL A 779 -8.33 11.00 -5.27
C VAL A 779 -9.31 10.18 -4.40
N ALA A 780 -10.37 10.80 -3.87
CA ALA A 780 -11.34 10.13 -3.00
C ALA A 780 -12.12 9.01 -3.71
N SER A 781 -12.26 9.09 -5.04
CA SER A 781 -12.92 8.05 -5.85
C SER A 781 -12.21 6.69 -5.73
N SER A 782 -10.91 6.71 -5.47
CA SER A 782 -10.08 5.50 -5.34
C SER A 782 -10.01 4.94 -3.91
N PHE A 783 -10.47 5.68 -2.90
CA PHE A 783 -10.36 5.25 -1.49
C PHE A 783 -11.06 3.92 -1.21
N PRO A 784 -12.28 3.63 -1.71
CA PRO A 784 -12.93 2.35 -1.45
C PRO A 784 -12.12 1.12 -1.93
N GLU A 785 -11.22 1.29 -2.90
CA GLU A 785 -10.32 0.23 -3.40
C GLU A 785 -9.23 -0.19 -2.39
N CYS A 786 -9.10 0.48 -1.24
CA CYS A 786 -8.22 0.10 -0.14
C CYS A 786 -8.81 -0.93 0.82
N ALA A 787 -10.13 -1.18 0.72
CA ALA A 787 -10.78 -2.15 1.57
C ALA A 787 -10.26 -3.57 1.29
N SER A 788 -9.98 -4.32 2.35
CA SER A 788 -9.56 -5.71 2.21
C SER A 788 -10.74 -6.59 1.78
N PRO A 789 -10.57 -7.50 0.80
CA PRO A 789 -11.63 -8.45 0.43
C PRO A 789 -12.03 -9.39 1.59
N ILE A 790 -11.17 -9.54 2.61
CA ILE A 790 -11.42 -10.37 3.80
C ILE A 790 -12.29 -9.65 4.83
N VAL A 791 -12.26 -8.32 4.83
CA VAL A 791 -13.02 -7.48 5.75
C VAL A 791 -14.02 -6.65 4.93
N PRO A 792 -15.08 -7.27 4.38
CA PRO A 792 -15.99 -6.60 3.44
C PRO A 792 -16.71 -5.39 4.05
N GLU A 793 -16.92 -5.38 5.38
CA GLU A 793 -17.50 -4.25 6.12
C GLU A 793 -16.69 -2.96 5.95
N GLU A 794 -15.38 -3.08 5.74
CA GLU A 794 -14.48 -1.94 5.56
C GLU A 794 -14.86 -1.08 4.35
N VAL A 795 -15.35 -1.67 3.26
CA VAL A 795 -15.78 -0.94 2.05
C VAL A 795 -16.79 0.14 2.39
N THR A 796 -17.77 -0.18 3.24
CA THR A 796 -18.83 0.77 3.63
C THR A 796 -18.34 1.87 4.57
N LYS A 797 -17.37 1.56 5.44
CA LYS A 797 -16.74 2.56 6.33
C LYS A 797 -15.89 3.52 5.49
N ILE A 798 -14.98 3.00 4.68
CA ILE A 798 -14.11 3.80 3.82
C ILE A 798 -14.94 4.66 2.86
N GLY A 799 -16.00 4.09 2.27
CA GLY A 799 -16.89 4.84 1.38
C GLY A 799 -17.57 6.03 2.06
N ARG A 800 -18.06 5.86 3.30
CA ARG A 800 -18.64 6.97 4.09
C ARG A 800 -17.62 8.04 4.41
N ASP A 801 -16.42 7.65 4.85
CA ASP A 801 -15.34 8.58 5.16
C ASP A 801 -14.88 9.36 3.92
N ALA A 802 -14.82 8.70 2.76
CA ALA A 802 -14.50 9.33 1.48
C ALA A 802 -15.55 10.35 1.04
N VAL A 803 -16.84 10.06 1.25
CA VAL A 803 -17.94 11.02 1.02
C VAL A 803 -17.79 12.25 1.91
N LEU A 804 -17.58 12.06 3.21
CA LEU A 804 -17.38 13.18 4.17
C LEU A 804 -16.13 14.01 3.83
N TYR A 805 -15.06 13.36 3.38
CA TYR A 805 -13.87 14.03 2.90
C TYR A 805 -14.15 14.93 1.69
N VAL A 806 -14.88 14.42 0.69
CA VAL A 806 -15.26 15.19 -0.50
C VAL A 806 -16.17 16.37 -0.13
N GLU A 807 -17.18 16.15 0.72
CA GLU A 807 -18.08 17.20 1.20
C GLU A 807 -17.30 18.34 1.90
N SER A 808 -16.40 17.99 2.83
CA SER A 808 -15.58 18.96 3.56
C SER A 808 -14.66 19.78 2.62
N LEU A 809 -14.10 19.14 1.60
CA LEU A 809 -13.29 19.84 0.60
C LEU A 809 -14.12 20.75 -0.29
N ILE A 810 -15.31 20.30 -0.73
CA ILE A 810 -16.22 21.13 -1.52
C ILE A 810 -16.61 22.39 -0.73
N GLU A 811 -16.96 22.27 0.55
CA GLU A 811 -17.24 23.43 1.42
C GLU A 811 -16.06 24.40 1.46
N SER A 812 -14.83 23.88 1.60
CA SER A 812 -13.61 24.69 1.61
C SER A 812 -13.35 25.39 0.26
N ILE A 813 -13.64 24.71 -0.86
CA ILE A 813 -13.51 25.28 -2.21
C ILE A 813 -14.53 26.39 -2.42
N MET A 814 -15.79 26.14 -2.09
CA MET A 814 -16.88 27.11 -2.24
C MET A 814 -16.66 28.33 -1.33
N GLY A 815 -16.23 28.12 -0.08
CA GLY A 815 -15.83 29.23 0.80
C GLY A 815 -14.64 30.03 0.25
N GLY A 816 -13.70 29.37 -0.43
CA GLY A 816 -12.59 30.04 -1.11
C GLY A 816 -13.01 30.83 -2.35
N LEU A 817 -13.97 30.32 -3.11
CA LEU A 817 -14.61 31.03 -4.23
C LEU A 817 -15.31 32.30 -3.73
N GLU A 818 -16.15 32.17 -2.70
CA GLU A 818 -16.84 33.29 -2.07
C GLU A 818 -15.84 34.32 -1.52
N GLY A 819 -14.76 33.85 -0.87
CA GLY A 819 -13.69 34.73 -0.38
C GLY A 819 -13.01 35.54 -1.50
N LEU A 820 -12.77 34.94 -2.67
CA LEU A 820 -12.23 35.65 -3.83
C LEU A 820 -13.20 36.70 -4.38
N ILE A 821 -14.50 36.37 -4.44
CA ILE A 821 -15.55 37.31 -4.84
C ILE A 821 -15.61 38.48 -3.87
N ASN A 822 -15.62 38.22 -2.55
CA ASN A 822 -15.65 39.26 -1.52
C ASN A 822 -14.40 40.17 -1.56
N ILE A 823 -13.21 39.64 -1.89
CA ILE A 823 -12.01 40.46 -2.09
C ILE A 823 -12.20 41.41 -3.27
N LEU A 824 -12.74 40.91 -4.38
CA LEU A 824 -13.02 41.72 -5.57
C LEU A 824 -14.09 42.78 -5.29
N ASP A 825 -15.11 42.47 -4.50
CA ASP A 825 -16.20 43.39 -4.16
C ASP A 825 -15.86 44.38 -3.02
N SER A 826 -14.76 44.14 -2.30
CA SER A 826 -14.39 44.97 -1.15
C SER A 826 -14.13 46.46 -1.49
N GLU A 827 -14.14 47.32 -0.45
CA GLU A 827 -13.75 48.73 -0.55
C GLU A 827 -12.30 48.95 -1.04
N GLY A 828 -11.45 47.90 -1.03
CA GLY A 828 -10.11 47.91 -1.60
C GLY A 828 -10.01 47.29 -3.00
N GLY A 829 -11.11 46.73 -3.51
CA GLY A 829 -11.26 46.11 -4.83
C GLY A 829 -12.06 46.98 -5.80
N PHE A 830 -13.05 46.41 -6.48
CA PHE A 830 -13.93 47.13 -7.42
C PHE A 830 -14.81 48.16 -6.72
N GLY A 831 -15.21 47.93 -5.47
CA GLY A 831 -15.93 48.94 -4.67
C GLY A 831 -15.14 50.24 -4.49
N ALA A 832 -13.81 50.16 -4.43
CA ALA A 832 -12.93 51.34 -4.41
C ALA A 832 -13.06 52.16 -5.71
N LEU A 833 -13.08 51.47 -6.84
CA LEU A 833 -13.16 52.07 -8.18
C LEU A 833 -14.55 52.69 -8.40
N GLU A 834 -15.60 52.04 -7.93
CA GLU A 834 -16.96 52.59 -7.94
C GLU A 834 -17.07 53.84 -7.05
N THR A 835 -16.47 53.81 -5.87
CA THR A 835 -16.43 54.95 -4.94
C THR A 835 -15.75 56.18 -5.56
N GLN A 836 -14.77 55.99 -6.45
CA GLN A 836 -14.14 57.10 -7.18
C GLN A 836 -15.09 57.83 -8.14
N LEU A 837 -16.16 57.16 -8.58
CA LEU A 837 -17.15 57.70 -9.52
C LEU A 837 -18.31 58.42 -8.81
N LEU A 838 -18.38 58.34 -7.48
CA LEU A 838 -19.47 58.94 -6.71
C LEU A 838 -19.46 60.49 -6.81
N PRO A 839 -20.64 61.14 -6.87
CA PRO A 839 -20.75 62.61 -6.96
C PRO A 839 -20.03 63.37 -5.83
N GLU A 840 -19.94 62.76 -4.64
CA GLU A 840 -19.23 63.29 -3.48
C GLU A 840 -17.75 63.54 -3.76
N GLN A 841 -17.12 62.64 -4.54
CA GLN A 841 -15.72 62.83 -4.91
C GLN A 841 -15.55 63.96 -5.90
N ALA A 842 -16.45 64.09 -6.88
CA ALA A 842 -16.45 65.25 -7.78
C ALA A 842 -16.59 66.58 -7.00
N ALA A 843 -17.45 66.62 -5.98
CA ALA A 843 -17.58 67.78 -5.08
C ALA A 843 -16.29 68.06 -4.29
N PHE A 844 -15.57 67.03 -3.84
CA PHE A 844 -14.27 67.16 -3.17
C PHE A 844 -13.19 67.75 -4.10
N TYR A 845 -13.10 67.28 -5.34
CA TYR A 845 -12.21 67.86 -6.36
C TYR A 845 -12.55 69.34 -6.61
N LEU A 846 -13.82 69.69 -6.79
CA LEU A 846 -14.28 71.08 -6.99
C LEU A 846 -13.92 71.99 -5.80
N ASN A 847 -14.11 71.52 -4.57
CA ASN A 847 -13.80 72.27 -3.36
C ASN A 847 -12.29 72.50 -3.20
N ASN A 848 -11.45 71.50 -3.51
CA ASN A 848 -10.00 71.66 -3.50
C ASN A 848 -9.51 72.65 -4.57
N THR A 849 -10.06 72.58 -5.79
CA THR A 849 -9.74 73.57 -6.84
C THR A 849 -10.11 74.99 -6.40
N SER A 850 -11.21 75.16 -5.66
CA SER A 850 -11.65 76.46 -5.12
C SER A 850 -10.77 77.00 -3.97
N ARG A 851 -9.98 76.16 -3.30
CA ARG A 851 -9.06 76.55 -2.19
C ARG A 851 -7.66 76.95 -2.67
N VAL A 852 -7.24 76.52 -3.85
CA VAL A 852 -5.91 76.79 -4.43
C VAL A 852 -5.81 78.21 -5.03
N SER A 853 -6.91 78.96 -5.12
CA SER A 853 -6.94 80.31 -5.71
C SER A 853 -6.44 81.45 -4.80
N ILE A 854 -5.79 81.17 -3.66
CA ILE A 854 -5.14 82.21 -2.83
C ILE A 854 -3.61 82.12 -3.00
N PRO A 855 -2.96 83.11 -3.64
CA PRO A 855 -1.51 83.10 -3.83
C PRO A 855 -0.80 83.54 -2.54
N THR A 856 -0.37 82.60 -1.71
CA THR A 856 0.62 82.87 -0.65
C THR A 856 1.97 82.26 -0.99
N SER A 857 2.97 83.13 -1.10
CA SER A 857 4.36 82.87 -1.47
C SER A 857 5.13 82.06 -0.40
N LYS A 858 4.85 80.77 -0.26
CA LYS A 858 5.82 79.76 0.22
C LYS A 858 5.46 78.43 -0.42
N SER A 859 6.40 77.88 -1.19
CA SER A 859 6.24 76.59 -1.86
C SER A 859 5.87 75.49 -0.87
N PRO A 860 4.76 74.75 -1.07
CA PRO A 860 4.64 73.41 -0.53
C PRO A 860 5.22 72.45 -1.58
N ARG A 861 6.38 71.86 -1.29
CA ARG A 861 6.66 70.54 -1.87
C ARG A 861 5.59 69.59 -1.33
N GLY A 862 4.81 69.00 -2.22
CA GLY A 862 3.95 67.85 -1.92
C GLY A 862 2.45 68.14 -1.82
N ALA A 863 1.82 68.49 -2.94
CA ALA A 863 0.44 68.07 -3.18
C ALA A 863 0.50 67.14 -4.41
N VAL A 864 0.75 65.85 -4.15
CA VAL A 864 0.59 64.81 -5.18
C VAL A 864 -0.90 64.85 -5.55
N GLY A 865 -1.19 65.20 -6.80
CA GLY A 865 -2.57 65.31 -7.28
C GLY A 865 -3.30 63.99 -7.04
N PHE A 866 -4.52 64.08 -6.51
CA PHE A 866 -5.39 62.92 -6.42
C PHE A 866 -5.55 62.31 -7.82
N PRO A 867 -5.25 61.01 -8.00
CA PRO A 867 -5.40 60.37 -9.30
C PRO A 867 -6.86 60.48 -9.76
N LEU A 868 -7.08 60.75 -11.04
CA LEU A 868 -8.42 60.71 -11.64
C LEU A 868 -8.84 59.25 -11.85
N PRO A 869 -10.15 58.93 -11.86
CA PRO A 869 -10.61 57.59 -12.23
C PRO A 869 -10.01 57.15 -13.57
N GLY A 870 -9.50 55.91 -13.64
CA GLY A 870 -8.79 55.37 -14.79
C GLY A 870 -7.27 55.57 -14.76
N HIS A 871 -6.71 56.31 -13.78
CA HIS A 871 -5.26 56.45 -13.60
C HIS A 871 -4.57 55.10 -13.31
N GLU A 872 -5.29 54.22 -12.62
CA GLU A 872 -4.90 52.86 -12.28
C GLU A 872 -4.87 51.91 -13.50
N SER A 873 -5.57 52.26 -14.58
CA SER A 873 -5.62 51.47 -15.82
C SER A 873 -4.43 51.73 -16.76
N TYR A 874 -3.58 52.73 -16.48
CA TYR A 874 -2.37 52.96 -17.26
C TYR A 874 -1.29 51.94 -16.90
N PRO A 875 -0.60 51.32 -17.88
CA PRO A 875 0.42 50.29 -17.63
C PRO A 875 1.53 50.72 -16.65
N GLU A 876 1.87 52.00 -16.62
CA GLU A 876 2.89 52.58 -15.74
C GLU A 876 2.48 52.58 -14.25
N ASN A 877 1.18 52.50 -13.95
CA ASN A 877 0.60 52.58 -12.61
C ASN A 877 -0.10 51.27 -12.17
N ASN A 878 0.17 50.15 -12.85
CA ASN A 878 -0.48 48.85 -12.60
C ASN A 878 -0.26 48.34 -11.16
N SER A 879 0.74 48.84 -10.41
CA SER A 879 0.90 48.46 -8.99
C SER A 879 -0.38 48.62 -8.14
N ALA A 880 -1.28 49.55 -8.51
CA ALA A 880 -2.56 49.75 -7.84
C ALA A 880 -3.60 48.63 -8.09
N ILE A 881 -3.53 47.92 -9.22
CA ILE A 881 -4.52 46.89 -9.61
C ILE A 881 -3.98 45.45 -9.53
N LYS A 882 -2.70 45.25 -9.21
CA LYS A 882 -2.09 43.91 -9.10
C LYS A 882 -2.88 42.93 -8.23
N MET A 883 -3.47 43.40 -7.15
CA MET A 883 -4.29 42.58 -6.25
C MET A 883 -5.59 42.14 -6.93
N LEU A 884 -6.27 43.04 -7.64
CA LEU A 884 -7.44 42.74 -8.47
C LEU A 884 -7.11 41.77 -9.61
N GLU A 885 -6.01 42.02 -10.34
CA GLU A 885 -5.54 41.13 -11.41
C GLU A 885 -5.28 39.71 -10.88
N ALA A 886 -4.58 39.59 -9.73
CA ALA A 886 -4.30 38.31 -9.11
C ALA A 886 -5.58 37.59 -8.63
N ALA A 887 -6.49 38.31 -7.98
CA ALA A 887 -7.77 37.75 -7.53
C ALA A 887 -8.65 37.30 -8.70
N MET A 888 -8.76 38.11 -9.75
CA MET A 888 -9.52 37.80 -10.97
C MET A 888 -8.93 36.60 -11.71
N GLN A 889 -7.60 36.51 -11.84
CA GLN A 889 -6.95 35.36 -12.45
C GLN A 889 -7.19 34.08 -11.65
N ARG A 890 -7.09 34.14 -10.31
CA ARG A 890 -7.37 32.98 -9.43
C ARG A 890 -8.83 32.55 -9.54
N LEU A 891 -9.77 33.49 -9.53
CA LEU A 891 -11.21 33.22 -9.68
C LEU A 891 -11.53 32.60 -11.04
N THR A 892 -10.97 33.15 -12.12
CA THR A 892 -11.17 32.64 -13.49
C THR A 892 -10.66 31.21 -13.61
N ASN A 893 -9.45 30.94 -13.13
CA ASN A 893 -8.87 29.59 -13.17
C ASN A 893 -9.69 28.60 -12.33
N LEU A 894 -10.13 29.02 -11.14
CA LEU A 894 -10.94 28.17 -10.26
C LEU A 894 -12.29 27.84 -10.92
N CYS A 895 -13.00 28.83 -11.47
CA CYS A 895 -14.27 28.61 -12.17
C CYS A 895 -14.10 27.70 -13.39
N SER A 896 -13.03 27.88 -14.17
CA SER A 896 -12.73 27.02 -15.33
C SER A 896 -12.58 25.56 -14.91
N VAL A 897 -11.74 25.29 -13.90
CA VAL A 897 -11.47 23.91 -13.46
C VAL A 897 -12.72 23.27 -12.85
N LEU A 898 -13.49 24.01 -12.04
CA LEU A 898 -14.74 23.49 -11.46
C LEU A 898 -15.80 23.18 -12.52
N ASN A 899 -15.82 23.96 -13.60
CA ASN A 899 -16.72 23.73 -14.72
C ASN A 899 -16.30 22.54 -15.60
N ASP A 900 -14.99 22.31 -15.74
CA ASP A 900 -14.48 21.25 -16.62
C ASP A 900 -14.33 19.90 -15.92
N MET A 901 -14.41 19.87 -14.58
CA MET A 901 -14.30 18.65 -13.79
C MET A 901 -15.45 17.67 -14.09
N GLU A 902 -15.09 16.42 -14.37
CA GLU A 902 -16.00 15.28 -14.48
C GLU A 902 -16.69 14.98 -13.14
N PRO A 903 -17.85 14.29 -13.12
CA PRO A 903 -18.49 13.91 -11.86
C PRO A 903 -17.60 13.02 -10.99
N ILE A 904 -17.43 13.39 -9.72
CA ILE A 904 -16.68 12.58 -8.75
C ILE A 904 -17.61 11.47 -8.27
N CYS A 905 -17.17 10.22 -8.43
CA CYS A 905 -17.97 9.05 -8.07
C CYS A 905 -17.33 8.33 -6.88
N VAL A 906 -18.02 8.30 -5.74
CA VAL A 906 -17.61 7.54 -4.55
C VAL A 906 -18.70 6.51 -4.25
N LEU A 907 -18.46 5.24 -4.58
CA LEU A 907 -19.47 4.18 -4.53
C LEU A 907 -20.75 4.60 -5.28
N ASN A 908 -21.86 4.78 -4.55
CA ASN A 908 -23.16 5.17 -5.10
C ASN A 908 -23.42 6.69 -5.05
N HIS A 909 -22.47 7.49 -4.55
CA HIS A 909 -22.58 8.94 -4.48
C HIS A 909 -21.89 9.59 -5.68
N VAL A 910 -22.56 10.55 -6.30
CA VAL A 910 -22.05 11.30 -7.46
C VAL A 910 -22.08 12.79 -7.13
N PHE A 911 -20.93 13.44 -7.18
CA PHE A 911 -20.79 14.88 -6.98
C PHE A 911 -20.55 15.57 -8.31
N VAL A 912 -21.39 16.55 -8.63
CA VAL A 912 -21.28 17.35 -9.86
C VAL A 912 -20.93 18.78 -9.47
N LEU A 913 -19.63 19.13 -9.54
CA LEU A 913 -19.15 20.43 -9.04
C LEU A 913 -19.76 21.63 -9.76
N ARG A 914 -20.02 21.50 -11.07
CA ARG A 914 -20.67 22.55 -11.87
C ARG A 914 -22.04 22.96 -11.29
N GLU A 915 -22.86 22.00 -10.88
CA GLU A 915 -24.18 22.25 -10.26
C GLU A 915 -24.04 22.95 -8.90
N ILE A 916 -23.06 22.53 -8.10
CA ILE A 916 -22.78 23.13 -6.80
C ILE A 916 -22.31 24.58 -6.96
N LEU A 917 -21.42 24.83 -7.91
CA LEU A 917 -20.95 26.17 -8.28
C LEU A 917 -22.14 27.08 -8.65
N PHE A 918 -23.06 26.61 -9.50
CA PHE A 918 -24.25 27.39 -9.87
C PHE A 918 -25.10 27.76 -8.64
N ARG A 919 -25.33 26.83 -7.71
CA ARG A 919 -26.12 27.10 -6.50
C ARG A 919 -25.46 28.13 -5.58
N VAL A 920 -24.14 28.06 -5.43
CA VAL A 920 -23.40 29.03 -4.60
C VAL A 920 -23.44 30.41 -5.21
N LEU A 921 -23.22 30.53 -6.52
CA LEU A 921 -23.31 31.82 -7.23
C LEU A 921 -24.71 32.42 -7.12
N ASP A 922 -25.75 31.60 -7.26
CA ASP A 922 -27.15 32.03 -7.08
C ASP A 922 -27.39 32.56 -5.66
N SER A 923 -26.93 31.82 -4.64
CA SER A 923 -27.03 32.25 -3.23
C SER A 923 -26.30 33.56 -2.94
N ILE A 924 -25.13 33.79 -3.53
CA ILE A 924 -24.36 35.04 -3.37
C ILE A 924 -25.15 36.20 -3.99
N LEU A 925 -25.62 36.04 -5.23
CA LEU A 925 -26.42 37.05 -5.92
C LEU A 925 -27.69 37.42 -5.14
N PHE A 926 -28.42 36.44 -4.61
CA PHE A 926 -29.60 36.71 -3.79
C PHE A 926 -29.28 37.47 -2.49
N ARG A 927 -28.19 37.11 -1.80
CA ARG A 927 -27.77 37.79 -0.57
C ARG A 927 -27.43 39.26 -0.83
N ASP A 928 -26.72 39.54 -1.92
CA ASP A 928 -26.28 40.90 -2.24
C ASP A 928 -27.46 41.77 -2.71
N VAL A 929 -28.40 41.19 -3.48
CA VAL A 929 -29.66 41.87 -3.83
C VAL A 929 -30.50 42.16 -2.58
N ASP A 930 -30.63 41.22 -1.64
CA ASP A 930 -31.36 41.45 -0.39
C ASP A 930 -30.65 42.49 0.49
N ALA A 931 -29.32 42.49 0.56
CA ALA A 931 -28.55 43.51 1.26
C ALA A 931 -28.73 44.90 0.65
N ILE A 932 -28.76 45.02 -0.68
CA ILE A 932 -29.07 46.27 -1.40
C ILE A 932 -30.52 46.69 -1.11
N VAL A 933 -31.48 45.76 -1.13
CA VAL A 933 -32.90 46.05 -0.83
C VAL A 933 -33.08 46.48 0.63
N ILE A 934 -32.39 45.85 1.58
CA ILE A 934 -32.42 46.20 3.00
C ILE A 934 -31.72 47.54 3.26
N ALA A 935 -30.56 47.78 2.66
CA ALA A 935 -29.86 49.07 2.73
C ALA A 935 -30.69 50.19 2.09
N THR A 936 -31.38 49.92 0.98
CA THR A 936 -32.31 50.86 0.35
C THR A 936 -33.52 51.13 1.25
N ARG A 937 -34.07 50.12 1.93
CA ARG A 937 -35.15 50.26 2.92
C ARG A 937 -34.74 50.98 4.20
N LEU A 938 -33.48 50.86 4.63
CA LEU A 938 -32.93 51.52 5.82
C LEU A 938 -32.51 52.96 5.54
N CYS A 939 -31.95 53.24 4.36
CA CYS A 939 -31.56 54.59 3.92
C CYS A 939 -32.77 55.42 3.43
N CYS A 940 -33.77 54.78 2.82
CA CYS A 940 -35.04 55.42 2.47
C CYS A 940 -36.06 55.13 3.57
N GLY A 941 -35.98 55.86 4.69
CA GLY A 941 -36.99 55.77 5.75
C GLY A 941 -38.40 55.83 5.18
N ALA A 942 -39.18 54.78 5.43
CA ALA A 942 -40.60 54.64 5.11
C ALA A 942 -41.03 55.27 3.76
N VAL A 943 -40.62 54.66 2.64
CA VAL A 943 -41.27 54.90 1.34
C VAL A 943 -42.11 53.68 0.97
N ASP A 944 -43.38 53.94 0.71
CA ASP A 944 -44.47 53.00 0.46
C ASP A 944 -44.11 51.99 -0.66
N VAL A 945 -44.12 50.69 -0.33
CA VAL A 945 -43.66 49.57 -1.18
C VAL A 945 -44.69 49.19 -2.26
N THR A 946 -45.74 49.98 -2.45
CA THR A 946 -46.85 49.67 -3.38
C THR A 946 -46.62 50.07 -4.84
N GLN A 947 -45.43 50.55 -5.23
CA GLN A 947 -45.20 51.08 -6.59
C GLN A 947 -44.06 50.44 -7.41
N TRP A 948 -43.51 49.29 -7.03
CA TRP A 948 -42.53 48.59 -7.86
C TRP A 948 -43.21 47.46 -8.67
N PRO A 949 -43.43 47.60 -9.99
CA PRO A 949 -44.28 46.67 -10.76
C PRO A 949 -43.56 45.43 -11.29
N TRP A 950 -42.47 44.98 -10.67
CA TRP A 950 -41.73 43.77 -11.08
C TRP A 950 -41.09 43.08 -9.86
N LEU A 951 -41.96 42.52 -9.03
CA LEU A 951 -41.77 41.26 -8.28
C LEU A 951 -42.87 40.32 -8.78
#